data_AF-A0A354UN75-F1
#
_entry.id   AF-A0A354UN75-F1
#
_cell.length_a   1.000
_cell.length_b   1.000
_cell.length_c   1.000
_cell.angle_alpha   90.00
_cell.angle_beta   90.00
_cell.angle_gamma   90.00
#
_symmetry.space_group_name_H-M   'P 1'
#
loop_
_entity.id
_entity.type
_entity.pdbx_description
1 polymer ?
#
loop_
_entity_poly.entity_id
_entity_poly.type
_entity_poly.pdbx_seq_one_letter_code
_entity_poly.pdbx_strand_id
1 'polypeptide(L)'
;MKTLKNKLLVALVIAFAVTLGAAVIPTVGMQVKAAEKDNFQITLTDGIAVKYYATLGADVTDATATFTSKTEALNATVKGEKSGDKWLFVYNEVTPQYVDATFSVAVNGETKKENYSVLEYLNTIIGGEYAAEYKTVAKDLVYYGEAAKAFKLGGTVAAQPGTAYAGGSKMRLTEKFDENTRIYSATVVFDTLPAIRFGFKKASEAATVTVDGKDITNALVKGENDVYTYTLTGIYAVDFDTQYTVVLTDGDKKQTLKYSINDYAARMQNSENAAMKTLAKALYCYGAGAKALKTEAYVVVTEPTYTETGVAKNGKGDEIALPILNDANYNFTQKTKDGNDYKVIKDSQGKDTYNDYAKGTLGTAYFTHKEHSEIVIEKEITADTITFNWENYNNVDINFRAMPAGMSAKYVDGVYVFTLTNDIEIPNFSKLSSVSPSVKMIGNGDSLTLQYGTQLKDLTLDGVSYTSTDLTVQSLTIIGESSVNAKLSATELVVDNGTLTYNGNIKLTNITVKNKGSLNVSGSVTVTKLLLVESGATFNVTADGDTISVADDGVLELYGTVNITSKTKGKATAICLRNNSSIKVSSDSRITVTDYEYAFGKWVDNEKNEDGTPKGRNGNLYIPSTFAISEKYVKKDEVNLVDASTCTYFYSYWSISVKSV
;
A
#
# COMPACT_ATOMS: atom_id res chain seq x y z
N MET A 1 -43.70 -12.21 19.32
CA MET A 1 -44.13 -13.41 18.56
C MET A 1 -44.40 -13.01 17.11
N LYS A 2 -43.63 -13.61 16.18
CA LYS A 2 -44.01 -14.06 14.82
C LYS A 2 -44.60 -13.01 13.85
N THR A 3 -44.14 -12.81 12.61
CA THR A 3 -43.25 -13.60 11.73
C THR A 3 -43.07 -12.87 10.39
N LEU A 4 -41.90 -13.04 9.77
CA LEU A 4 -41.66 -13.15 8.31
C LEU A 4 -42.14 -12.01 7.36
N LYS A 5 -41.20 -11.27 6.76
CA LYS A 5 -40.67 -11.49 5.38
C LYS A 5 -39.81 -10.31 4.90
N ASN A 6 -38.82 -10.66 4.07
CA ASN A 6 -37.86 -9.83 3.30
C ASN A 6 -36.65 -9.37 4.14
N LYS A 7 -35.54 -10.13 4.27
CA LYS A 7 -34.72 -10.83 3.25
C LYS A 7 -34.38 -9.93 2.06
N LEU A 8 -33.26 -9.20 2.13
CA LEU A 8 -32.12 -9.27 1.20
C LEU A 8 -31.09 -8.19 1.60
N LEU A 9 -29.80 -8.51 1.46
CA LEU A 9 -28.71 -7.56 1.16
C LEU A 9 -28.05 -6.77 2.32
N VAL A 10 -27.28 -7.44 3.21
CA VAL A 10 -26.12 -6.80 3.88
C VAL A 10 -25.06 -7.87 4.17
N ALA A 11 -24.04 -7.98 3.30
CA ALA A 11 -22.76 -8.64 3.61
C ALA A 11 -21.73 -8.30 2.53
N LEU A 12 -20.87 -7.30 2.76
CA LEU A 12 -19.54 -7.17 2.14
C LEU A 12 -18.70 -6.09 2.86
N VAL A 13 -17.36 -6.14 2.68
CA VAL A 13 -16.23 -5.33 3.24
C VAL A 13 -15.45 -6.06 4.37
N ILE A 14 -14.39 -6.86 4.07
CA ILE A 14 -12.93 -6.58 3.80
C ILE A 14 -12.10 -6.67 5.11
N ALA A 15 -10.98 -7.42 5.25
CA ALA A 15 -9.67 -7.17 4.63
C ALA A 15 -8.72 -8.40 4.48
N PHE A 16 -7.81 -8.28 3.50
CA PHE A 16 -6.80 -9.21 2.94
C PHE A 16 -5.37 -9.01 3.53
N ALA A 17 -4.48 -10.00 3.32
CA ALA A 17 -3.05 -9.80 2.99
C ALA A 17 -2.34 -11.12 2.52
N VAL A 18 -1.38 -11.00 1.59
CA VAL A 18 -0.78 -12.03 0.69
C VAL A 18 0.75 -11.87 0.67
N THR A 19 1.61 -12.93 0.70
CA THR A 19 2.46 -13.54 -0.40
C THR A 19 3.70 -14.21 0.26
N LEU A 20 4.45 -15.22 -0.26
CA LEU A 20 4.74 -15.80 -1.60
C LEU A 20 5.45 -17.19 -1.42
N GLY A 21 5.31 -18.14 -2.38
CA GLY A 21 6.36 -19.18 -2.61
C GLY A 21 6.02 -20.69 -2.66
N ALA A 22 4.89 -21.14 -3.22
CA ALA A 22 4.72 -22.52 -3.73
C ALA A 22 3.57 -22.54 -4.75
N ALA A 23 3.50 -23.56 -5.61
CA ALA A 23 2.39 -23.74 -6.55
C ALA A 23 1.05 -23.95 -5.80
N VAL A 24 0.39 -22.85 -5.45
CA VAL A 24 -0.94 -22.85 -4.83
C VAL A 24 -1.97 -23.06 -5.94
N ILE A 25 -2.34 -24.33 -6.17
CA ILE A 25 -3.66 -24.73 -6.69
C ILE A 25 -4.70 -24.15 -5.70
N PRO A 26 -5.86 -23.63 -6.14
CA PRO A 26 -6.69 -22.78 -5.29
C PRO A 26 -7.09 -23.50 -4.04
N THR A 27 -6.45 -23.10 -2.94
CA THR A 27 -6.98 -23.39 -1.63
C THR A 27 -8.32 -22.69 -1.57
N VAL A 28 -9.40 -23.47 -1.49
CA VAL A 28 -10.69 -22.95 -1.07
C VAL A 28 -10.55 -22.57 0.42
N GLY A 29 -9.95 -21.41 0.67
CA GLY A 29 -9.81 -20.80 1.97
C GLY A 29 -11.18 -20.34 2.43
N MET A 30 -11.82 -21.14 3.27
CA MET A 30 -13.07 -20.76 3.92
C MET A 30 -12.80 -19.60 4.87
N GLN A 31 -13.22 -18.39 4.50
CA GLN A 31 -13.34 -17.29 5.46
C GLN A 31 -14.42 -17.65 6.49
N VAL A 32 -14.02 -18.31 7.57
CA VAL A 32 -14.79 -18.30 8.82
C VAL A 32 -14.72 -16.85 9.31
N LYS A 33 -15.90 -16.22 9.45
CA LYS A 33 -16.11 -14.86 9.98
C LYS A 33 -15.06 -14.53 11.05
N ALA A 34 -14.33 -13.44 10.84
CA ALA A 34 -13.56 -12.68 11.83
C ALA A 34 -13.23 -13.47 13.11
N ALA A 35 -12.19 -14.29 13.07
CA ALA A 35 -11.56 -14.73 14.29
C ALA A 35 -10.54 -13.65 14.66
N GLU A 36 -10.92 -12.76 15.58
CA GLU A 36 -10.04 -11.74 16.16
C GLU A 36 -8.82 -12.35 16.90
N LYS A 37 -8.74 -13.68 17.00
CA LYS A 37 -7.59 -14.48 17.45
C LYS A 37 -7.53 -15.82 16.72
N ASP A 38 -6.36 -16.45 16.70
CA ASP A 38 -6.01 -17.81 16.25
C ASP A 38 -7.13 -18.69 15.67
N ASN A 39 -7.00 -19.16 14.42
CA ASN A 39 -8.08 -19.85 13.70
C ASN A 39 -7.65 -21.11 12.94
N PHE A 40 -8.59 -22.04 12.75
CA PHE A 40 -8.44 -23.25 11.96
C PHE A 40 -9.22 -23.18 10.64
N GLN A 41 -8.64 -23.75 9.59
CA GLN A 41 -9.30 -23.96 8.30
C GLN A 41 -8.98 -25.36 7.78
N ILE A 42 -9.93 -25.92 7.03
CA ILE A 42 -9.76 -27.20 6.34
C ILE A 42 -9.88 -26.96 4.85
N THR A 43 -8.92 -27.49 4.09
CA THR A 43 -9.00 -27.45 2.64
C THR A 43 -9.94 -28.56 2.16
N LEU A 44 -10.95 -28.22 1.37
CA LEU A 44 -11.97 -29.20 0.96
C LEU A 44 -11.57 -29.98 -0.31
N THR A 45 -10.68 -29.42 -1.14
CA THR A 45 -10.31 -29.92 -2.47
C THR A 45 -8.93 -30.58 -2.54
N ASP A 46 -8.02 -30.20 -1.64
CA ASP A 46 -6.59 -30.54 -1.70
C ASP A 46 -6.24 -31.70 -0.75
N GLY A 47 -7.25 -32.48 -0.33
CA GLY A 47 -7.16 -33.45 0.76
C GLY A 47 -7.42 -32.84 2.14
N ILE A 48 -7.26 -33.62 3.21
CA ILE A 48 -7.56 -33.14 4.57
C ILE A 48 -6.34 -32.41 5.15
N ALA A 49 -6.18 -31.15 4.74
CA ALA A 49 -5.15 -30.26 5.26
C ALA A 49 -5.74 -29.34 6.32
N VAL A 50 -5.15 -29.35 7.52
CA VAL A 50 -5.51 -28.46 8.63
C VAL A 50 -4.56 -27.25 8.61
N LYS A 51 -5.11 -26.08 8.31
CA LYS A 51 -4.39 -24.82 8.37
C LYS A 51 -4.69 -24.15 9.70
N TYR A 52 -3.66 -23.76 10.43
CA TYR A 52 -3.77 -23.02 11.67
C TYR A 52 -3.06 -21.68 11.54
N TYR A 53 -3.76 -20.61 11.88
CA TYR A 53 -3.26 -19.24 11.84
C TYR A 53 -3.02 -18.78 13.27
N ALA A 54 -1.83 -18.28 13.59
CA ALA A 54 -1.52 -17.70 14.90
C ALA A 54 -1.01 -16.26 14.78
N THR A 55 -1.43 -15.40 15.69
CA THR A 55 -0.84 -14.06 15.83
C THR A 55 0.27 -14.12 16.86
N LEU A 56 1.50 -13.80 16.45
CA LEU A 56 2.70 -13.80 17.30
C LEU A 56 3.29 -12.39 17.38
N GLY A 57 4.22 -12.18 18.32
CA GLY A 57 4.94 -10.91 18.48
C GLY A 57 5.67 -10.48 17.20
N ALA A 58 5.77 -9.16 16.98
CA ALA A 58 6.41 -8.60 15.79
C ALA A 58 7.91 -8.95 15.69
N ASP A 59 8.53 -9.30 16.82
CA ASP A 59 9.90 -9.75 17.00
C ASP A 59 10.14 -11.23 16.67
N VAL A 60 9.09 -12.03 16.48
CA VAL A 60 9.21 -13.44 16.12
C VAL A 60 9.66 -13.58 14.66
N THR A 61 10.80 -14.24 14.47
CA THR A 61 11.44 -14.46 13.14
C THR A 61 11.32 -15.90 12.65
N ASP A 62 11.03 -16.84 13.55
CA ASP A 62 10.68 -18.23 13.26
C ASP A 62 9.57 -18.74 14.19
N ALA A 63 8.75 -19.66 13.69
CA ALA A 63 7.73 -20.28 14.52
C ALA A 63 7.52 -21.74 14.12
N THR A 64 7.15 -22.56 15.11
CA THR A 64 6.77 -23.97 14.92
C THR A 64 5.46 -24.25 15.64
N ALA A 65 4.63 -25.11 15.05
CA ALA A 65 3.42 -25.61 15.68
C ALA A 65 3.53 -27.12 15.88
N THR A 66 3.26 -27.57 17.10
CA THR A 66 3.16 -28.99 17.47
C THR A 66 1.70 -29.37 17.57
N PHE A 67 1.29 -30.33 16.74
CA PHE A 67 -0.02 -30.98 16.74
C PHE A 67 0.07 -32.25 17.58
N THR A 68 -0.80 -32.40 18.58
CA THR A 68 -0.79 -33.56 19.50
C THR A 68 -2.17 -34.19 19.58
N SER A 69 -2.27 -35.48 19.32
CA SER A 69 -3.47 -36.31 19.38
C SER A 69 -3.25 -37.56 20.23
N LYS A 70 -4.34 -38.18 20.67
CA LYS A 70 -4.31 -39.54 21.22
C LYS A 70 -3.96 -40.59 20.16
N THR A 71 -4.20 -40.28 18.89
CA THR A 71 -3.71 -41.07 17.76
C THR A 71 -2.28 -40.63 17.48
N GLU A 72 -1.29 -41.35 18.01
CA GLU A 72 0.13 -40.96 17.91
C GLU A 72 0.60 -40.75 16.46
N ALA A 73 0.00 -41.44 15.49
CA ALA A 73 0.26 -41.27 14.07
C ALA A 73 -0.15 -39.88 13.52
N LEU A 74 -0.85 -39.07 14.30
CA LEU A 74 -1.22 -37.68 13.98
C LEU A 74 -0.38 -36.65 14.74
N ASN A 75 0.64 -37.08 15.49
CA ASN A 75 1.53 -36.17 16.19
C ASN A 75 2.59 -35.64 15.22
N ALA A 76 2.60 -34.33 15.01
CA ALA A 76 3.50 -33.70 14.06
C ALA A 76 3.98 -32.35 14.57
N THR A 77 5.18 -31.97 14.14
CA THR A 77 5.68 -30.59 14.28
C THR A 77 5.89 -30.02 12.90
N VAL A 78 5.24 -28.89 12.63
CA VAL A 78 5.34 -28.20 11.35
C VAL A 78 5.94 -26.81 11.54
N LYS A 79 6.74 -26.40 10.57
CA LYS A 79 7.29 -25.05 10.53
C LYS A 79 6.20 -24.07 10.07
N GLY A 80 6.14 -22.91 10.70
CA GLY A 80 5.25 -21.82 10.31
C GLY A 80 5.84 -21.00 9.17
N GLU A 81 4.95 -20.47 8.34
CA GLU A 81 5.26 -19.48 7.31
C GLU A 81 4.60 -18.15 7.66
N LYS A 82 5.33 -17.05 7.51
CA LYS A 82 4.80 -15.71 7.80
C LYS A 82 3.92 -15.25 6.64
N SER A 83 2.69 -14.85 6.96
CA SER A 83 1.69 -14.37 6.00
C SER A 83 1.07 -13.08 6.55
N GLY A 84 1.63 -11.92 6.17
CA GLY A 84 1.25 -10.62 6.72
C GLY A 84 1.61 -10.50 8.20
N ASP A 85 0.62 -10.19 9.04
CA ASP A 85 0.71 -10.07 10.50
C ASP A 85 0.54 -11.41 11.24
N LYS A 86 0.39 -12.52 10.52
CA LYS A 86 0.11 -13.85 11.08
C LYS A 86 1.11 -14.91 10.63
N TRP A 87 1.16 -15.99 11.40
CA TRP A 87 1.89 -17.21 11.07
C TRP A 87 0.91 -18.30 10.63
N LEU A 88 1.17 -18.91 9.48
CA LEU A 88 0.42 -20.03 8.92
C LEU A 88 1.18 -21.34 9.19
N PHE A 89 0.49 -22.31 9.78
CA PHE A 89 0.96 -23.67 9.98
C PHE A 89 0.07 -24.62 9.19
N VAL A 90 0.64 -25.42 8.29
CA VAL A 90 -0.09 -26.36 7.45
C VAL A 90 0.22 -27.79 7.88
N TYR A 91 -0.80 -28.50 8.35
CA TYR A 91 -0.71 -29.88 8.80
C TYR A 91 -1.48 -30.80 7.85
N ASN A 92 -0.76 -31.60 7.08
CA ASN A 92 -1.28 -32.44 5.98
C ASN A 92 -1.39 -33.93 6.31
N GLU A 93 -1.13 -34.32 7.56
CA GLU A 93 -1.07 -35.73 7.95
C GLU A 93 -2.42 -36.28 8.46
N VAL A 94 -3.50 -35.48 8.41
CA VAL A 94 -4.83 -35.99 8.75
C VAL A 94 -5.30 -36.94 7.65
N THR A 95 -5.16 -38.22 7.90
CA THR A 95 -5.66 -39.25 6.98
C THR A 95 -7.19 -39.42 7.14
N PRO A 96 -7.92 -39.84 6.08
CA PRO A 96 -9.39 -39.90 6.10
C PRO A 96 -10.00 -40.71 7.25
N GLN A 97 -9.37 -41.83 7.64
CA GLN A 97 -9.85 -42.69 8.73
C GLN A 97 -9.81 -42.04 10.12
N TYR A 98 -9.16 -40.89 10.26
CA TYR A 98 -9.06 -40.11 11.49
C TYR A 98 -9.72 -38.73 11.39
N VAL A 99 -10.68 -38.56 10.46
CA VAL A 99 -11.45 -37.31 10.32
C VAL A 99 -12.16 -36.89 11.62
N ASP A 100 -12.46 -37.84 12.50
CA ASP A 100 -13.12 -37.64 13.79
C ASP A 100 -12.15 -37.55 14.98
N ALA A 101 -10.85 -37.69 14.75
CA ALA A 101 -9.85 -37.54 15.79
C ALA A 101 -9.79 -36.10 16.30
N THR A 102 -9.45 -35.95 17.58
CA THR A 102 -9.19 -34.65 18.20
C THR A 102 -7.69 -34.43 18.39
N PHE A 103 -7.26 -33.19 18.26
CA PHE A 103 -5.88 -32.80 18.55
C PHE A 103 -5.78 -31.39 19.17
N SER A 104 -4.70 -31.18 19.90
CA SER A 104 -4.29 -29.90 20.47
C SER A 104 -3.16 -29.31 19.63
N VAL A 105 -3.06 -27.99 19.61
CA VAL A 105 -2.02 -27.25 18.90
C VAL A 105 -1.28 -26.34 19.86
N ALA A 106 0.04 -26.49 19.92
CA ALA A 106 0.94 -25.60 20.64
C ALA A 106 1.88 -24.88 19.67
N VAL A 107 2.01 -23.56 19.78
CA VAL A 107 2.92 -22.75 18.97
C VAL A 107 4.08 -22.29 19.84
N ASN A 108 5.31 -22.57 19.41
CA ASN A 108 6.54 -22.27 20.15
C ASN A 108 6.47 -22.76 21.62
N GLY A 109 5.86 -23.94 21.84
CA GLY A 109 5.70 -24.55 23.17
C GLY A 109 4.49 -24.07 23.97
N GLU A 110 3.77 -23.04 23.53
CA GLU A 110 2.57 -22.55 24.19
C GLU A 110 1.30 -23.17 23.60
N THR A 111 0.50 -23.86 24.41
CA THR A 111 -0.81 -24.38 23.99
C THR A 111 -1.73 -23.23 23.57
N LYS A 112 -2.18 -23.24 22.32
CA LYS A 112 -3.10 -22.23 21.77
C LYS A 112 -4.51 -22.75 21.60
N LYS A 113 -4.67 -24.03 21.25
CA LYS A 113 -5.98 -24.68 21.12
C LYS A 113 -5.93 -26.11 21.63
N GLU A 114 -7.00 -26.52 22.29
CA GLU A 114 -7.24 -27.90 22.69
C GLU A 114 -8.48 -28.47 22.02
N ASN A 115 -8.49 -29.80 21.84
CA ASN A 115 -9.64 -30.59 21.40
C ASN A 115 -10.24 -30.15 20.07
N TYR A 116 -9.42 -29.68 19.11
CA TYR A 116 -9.91 -29.39 17.77
C TYR A 116 -10.23 -30.69 17.03
N SER A 117 -11.36 -30.73 16.32
CA SER A 117 -11.78 -31.85 15.47
C SER A 117 -12.09 -31.38 14.05
N VAL A 118 -11.57 -32.11 13.07
CA VAL A 118 -11.91 -31.89 11.65
C VAL A 118 -13.40 -32.12 11.41
N LEU A 119 -13.96 -33.19 11.98
CA LEU A 119 -15.39 -33.51 11.86
C LEU A 119 -16.30 -32.39 12.41
N GLU A 120 -15.97 -31.81 13.57
CA GLU A 120 -16.74 -30.70 14.13
C GLU A 120 -16.71 -29.45 13.23
N TYR A 121 -15.55 -29.15 12.66
CA TYR A 121 -15.41 -28.08 11.68
C TYR A 121 -16.30 -28.33 10.46
N LEU A 122 -16.25 -29.54 9.88
CA LEU A 122 -17.08 -29.91 8.72
C LEU A 122 -18.57 -29.85 9.06
N ASN A 123 -19.00 -30.28 10.25
CA ASN A 123 -20.38 -30.18 10.70
C ASN A 123 -20.86 -28.73 10.84
N THR A 124 -19.96 -27.81 11.22
CA THR A 124 -20.26 -26.36 11.23
C THR A 124 -20.57 -25.85 9.82
N ILE A 125 -19.88 -26.34 8.79
CA ILE A 125 -20.16 -26.02 7.39
C ILE A 125 -21.53 -26.57 6.99
N ILE A 126 -21.77 -27.85 7.29
CA ILE A 126 -22.97 -28.56 6.91
C ILE A 126 -24.22 -27.91 7.52
N GLY A 127 -24.16 -27.56 8.80
CA GLY A 127 -25.26 -26.94 9.54
C GLY A 127 -25.36 -25.41 9.42
N GLY A 128 -24.30 -24.73 8.95
CA GLY A 128 -24.20 -23.28 8.91
C GLY A 128 -24.82 -22.61 7.67
N GLU A 129 -24.64 -21.30 7.54
CA GLU A 129 -25.10 -20.49 6.41
C GLU A 129 -24.10 -20.48 5.23
N TYR A 130 -23.73 -21.67 4.75
CA TYR A 130 -22.82 -21.83 3.60
C TYR A 130 -23.57 -22.17 2.30
N ALA A 131 -22.94 -21.88 1.17
CA ALA A 131 -23.44 -22.25 -0.16
C ALA A 131 -23.58 -23.77 -0.31
N ALA A 132 -24.51 -24.20 -1.16
CA ALA A 132 -24.94 -25.60 -1.23
C ALA A 132 -23.81 -26.54 -1.68
N GLU A 133 -22.93 -26.04 -2.54
CA GLU A 133 -21.76 -26.70 -3.10
C GLU A 133 -20.75 -27.03 -1.99
N TYR A 134 -20.46 -26.08 -1.11
CA TYR A 134 -19.57 -26.26 0.04
C TYR A 134 -20.14 -27.28 1.04
N LYS A 135 -21.44 -27.20 1.31
CA LYS A 135 -22.14 -28.19 2.14
C LYS A 135 -22.08 -29.58 1.53
N THR A 136 -22.13 -29.67 0.21
CA THR A 136 -22.07 -30.95 -0.52
C THR A 136 -20.70 -31.58 -0.38
N VAL A 137 -19.62 -30.83 -0.64
CA VAL A 137 -18.25 -31.35 -0.49
C VAL A 137 -17.94 -31.71 0.96
N ALA A 138 -18.39 -30.91 1.94
CA ALA A 138 -18.21 -31.23 3.35
C ALA A 138 -18.93 -32.54 3.73
N LYS A 139 -20.16 -32.78 3.25
CA LYS A 139 -20.87 -34.05 3.45
C LYS A 139 -20.14 -35.23 2.81
N ASP A 140 -19.65 -35.06 1.58
CA ASP A 140 -18.92 -36.12 0.88
C ASP A 140 -17.59 -36.45 1.56
N LEU A 141 -16.90 -35.46 2.12
CA LEU A 141 -15.67 -35.68 2.88
C LEU A 141 -15.93 -36.42 4.21
N VAL A 142 -16.99 -36.05 4.94
CA VAL A 142 -17.41 -36.79 6.15
C VAL A 142 -17.73 -38.25 5.79
N TYR A 143 -18.52 -38.45 4.72
CA TYR A 143 -18.87 -39.79 4.24
C TYR A 143 -17.64 -40.62 3.85
N TYR A 144 -16.65 -40.00 3.20
CA TYR A 144 -15.38 -40.64 2.87
C TYR A 144 -14.56 -41.02 4.10
N GLY A 145 -14.44 -40.13 5.08
CA GLY A 145 -13.69 -40.42 6.30
C GLY A 145 -14.31 -41.56 7.13
N GLU A 146 -15.64 -41.56 7.30
CA GLU A 146 -16.35 -42.66 7.97
C GLU A 146 -16.17 -44.00 7.24
N ALA A 147 -16.26 -44.00 5.91
CA ALA A 147 -16.07 -45.20 5.11
C ALA A 147 -14.62 -45.73 5.17
N ALA A 148 -13.63 -44.83 5.19
CA ALA A 148 -12.23 -45.18 5.34
C ALA A 148 -11.96 -45.82 6.71
N LYS A 149 -12.53 -45.23 7.78
CA LYS A 149 -12.45 -45.78 9.14
C LYS A 149 -13.10 -47.16 9.23
N ALA A 150 -14.31 -47.32 8.69
CA ALA A 150 -15.02 -48.61 8.69
C ALA A 150 -14.22 -49.72 7.97
N PHE A 151 -13.54 -49.38 6.86
CA PHE A 151 -12.71 -50.33 6.12
C PHE A 151 -11.39 -50.66 6.83
N LYS A 152 -10.72 -49.69 7.45
CA LYS A 152 -9.36 -49.85 8.01
C LYS A 152 -9.34 -50.27 9.48
N LEU A 153 -10.23 -49.72 10.30
CA LEU A 153 -10.18 -49.81 11.76
C LEU A 153 -11.41 -50.50 12.35
N GLY A 154 -12.40 -50.84 11.52
CA GLY A 154 -13.73 -51.25 11.98
C GLY A 154 -14.56 -50.03 12.44
N GLY A 155 -15.86 -50.07 12.16
CA GLY A 155 -16.76 -48.95 12.45
C GLY A 155 -18.02 -48.99 11.59
N THR A 156 -18.88 -47.99 11.76
CA THR A 156 -20.13 -47.84 11.00
C THR A 156 -20.10 -46.54 10.20
N VAL A 157 -20.66 -46.59 8.99
CA VAL A 157 -20.88 -45.41 8.15
C VAL A 157 -22.32 -44.95 8.37
N ALA A 158 -22.48 -43.77 8.98
CA ALA A 158 -23.78 -43.17 9.31
C ALA A 158 -24.15 -42.04 8.34
N ALA A 159 -23.15 -41.34 7.81
CA ALA A 159 -23.33 -40.29 6.82
C ALA A 159 -23.86 -40.83 5.48
N GLN A 160 -24.55 -39.97 4.75
CA GLN A 160 -24.94 -40.19 3.35
C GLN A 160 -24.19 -39.20 2.47
N PRO A 161 -23.79 -39.59 1.25
CA PRO A 161 -23.11 -38.68 0.34
C PRO A 161 -24.04 -37.51 -0.03
N GLY A 162 -23.46 -36.33 -0.18
CA GLY A 162 -24.12 -35.16 -0.75
C GLY A 162 -24.21 -35.25 -2.28
N THR A 163 -23.25 -35.93 -2.92
CA THR A 163 -23.20 -36.13 -4.37
C THR A 163 -23.66 -37.52 -4.79
N ALA A 164 -24.42 -37.60 -5.89
CA ALA A 164 -24.83 -38.88 -6.46
C ALA A 164 -23.63 -39.65 -7.04
N TYR A 165 -23.59 -40.95 -6.78
CA TYR A 165 -22.63 -41.84 -7.42
C TYR A 165 -23.04 -42.13 -8.87
N ALA A 166 -22.14 -41.90 -9.84
CA ALA A 166 -22.47 -41.94 -11.27
C ALA A 166 -21.85 -43.11 -12.07
N GLY A 167 -21.48 -44.20 -11.41
CA GLY A 167 -20.99 -45.48 -11.96
C GLY A 167 -20.60 -45.58 -13.44
N GLY A 168 -19.32 -45.82 -13.72
CA GLY A 168 -18.85 -46.18 -15.05
C GLY A 168 -17.49 -46.89 -15.02
N SER A 169 -17.35 -48.00 -15.76
CA SER A 169 -16.09 -48.74 -15.87
C SER A 169 -15.21 -48.18 -16.99
N LYS A 170 -13.97 -47.75 -16.69
CA LYS A 170 -13.02 -47.26 -17.70
C LYS A 170 -11.56 -47.69 -17.47
N MET A 171 -11.30 -48.91 -17.03
CA MET A 171 -9.93 -49.44 -17.14
C MET A 171 -9.65 -49.89 -18.58
N ARG A 172 -8.69 -49.24 -19.26
CA ARG A 172 -8.20 -49.65 -20.58
C ARG A 172 -6.70 -49.92 -20.50
N LEU A 173 -6.34 -51.20 -20.45
CA LEU A 173 -4.98 -51.65 -20.78
C LEU A 173 -4.88 -51.73 -22.30
N THR A 174 -3.80 -51.19 -22.87
CA THR A 174 -3.61 -51.26 -24.33
C THR A 174 -3.40 -52.70 -24.79
N GLU A 175 -2.56 -53.48 -24.09
CA GLU A 175 -2.27 -54.89 -24.37
C GLU A 175 -1.79 -55.61 -23.07
N LYS A 176 -1.96 -56.94 -22.99
CA LYS A 176 -1.47 -57.79 -21.89
C LYS A 176 -0.10 -58.36 -22.25
N PHE A 177 0.94 -58.05 -21.47
CA PHE A 177 2.23 -58.74 -21.57
C PHE A 177 2.17 -60.20 -21.10
N ASP A 178 3.27 -60.95 -21.28
CA ASP A 178 3.51 -62.24 -20.60
C ASP A 178 3.44 -62.12 -19.06
N GLU A 179 3.41 -63.26 -18.36
CA GLU A 179 3.22 -63.25 -16.89
C GLU A 179 4.42 -62.70 -16.10
N ASN A 180 5.58 -62.56 -16.76
CA ASN A 180 6.87 -62.29 -16.11
C ASN A 180 7.29 -60.81 -16.18
N THR A 181 6.95 -60.07 -17.25
CA THR A 181 7.11 -58.60 -17.31
C THR A 181 5.76 -57.92 -17.52
N ARG A 182 5.15 -57.31 -16.49
CA ARG A 182 3.84 -56.64 -16.65
C ARG A 182 3.57 -55.57 -15.61
N ILE A 183 2.74 -54.59 -15.95
CA ILE A 183 2.01 -53.77 -14.99
C ILE A 183 1.03 -54.70 -14.26
N TYR A 184 1.36 -55.00 -13.01
CA TYR A 184 0.74 -56.05 -12.20
C TYR A 184 -0.49 -55.54 -11.43
N SER A 185 -0.40 -54.34 -10.87
CA SER A 185 -1.47 -53.78 -10.03
C SER A 185 -1.50 -52.26 -10.10
N ALA A 186 -2.68 -51.69 -9.88
CA ALA A 186 -2.88 -50.28 -9.61
C ALA A 186 -3.94 -50.17 -8.51
N THR A 187 -3.52 -49.69 -7.34
CA THR A 187 -4.33 -49.71 -6.11
C THR A 187 -4.25 -48.35 -5.43
N VAL A 188 -5.39 -47.82 -5.00
CA VAL A 188 -5.43 -46.59 -4.20
C VAL A 188 -4.99 -46.91 -2.77
N VAL A 189 -4.08 -46.11 -2.24
CA VAL A 189 -3.62 -46.15 -0.84
C VAL A 189 -4.48 -45.18 -0.03
N PHE A 190 -5.00 -45.68 1.10
CA PHE A 190 -5.92 -44.94 1.97
C PHE A 190 -5.29 -44.52 3.30
N ASP A 191 -4.04 -44.94 3.55
CA ASP A 191 -3.33 -44.68 4.82
C ASP A 191 -2.62 -43.32 4.84
N THR A 192 -2.73 -42.56 3.75
CA THR A 192 -2.12 -41.23 3.54
C THR A 192 -3.11 -40.37 2.76
N LEU A 193 -2.72 -39.14 2.37
CA LEU A 193 -3.39 -38.48 1.25
C LEU A 193 -3.56 -39.45 0.07
N PRO A 194 -4.67 -39.35 -0.69
CA PRO A 194 -4.95 -40.26 -1.79
C PRO A 194 -3.73 -40.41 -2.71
N ALA A 195 -3.30 -41.65 -2.88
CA ALA A 195 -2.13 -42.01 -3.68
C ALA A 195 -2.44 -43.27 -4.48
N ILE A 196 -1.80 -43.43 -5.64
CA ILE A 196 -1.92 -44.65 -6.44
C ILE A 196 -0.61 -45.43 -6.33
N ARG A 197 -0.68 -46.65 -5.80
CA ARG A 197 0.42 -47.60 -5.83
C ARG A 197 0.32 -48.47 -7.07
N PHE A 198 1.28 -48.30 -7.96
CA PHE A 198 1.49 -49.15 -9.13
C PHE A 198 2.45 -50.29 -8.75
N GLY A 199 2.12 -51.50 -9.17
CA GLY A 199 2.96 -52.69 -9.03
C GLY A 199 3.38 -53.19 -10.40
N PHE A 200 4.63 -53.65 -10.50
CA PHE A 200 5.26 -54.12 -11.72
C PHE A 200 5.97 -55.44 -11.46
N LYS A 201 5.84 -56.40 -12.36
CA LYS A 201 6.80 -57.51 -12.46
C LYS A 201 7.80 -57.17 -13.56
N LYS A 202 9.09 -57.31 -13.28
CA LYS A 202 10.18 -57.09 -14.23
C LYS A 202 10.92 -58.41 -14.43
N ALA A 203 10.90 -58.98 -15.64
CA ALA A 203 11.69 -60.17 -15.98
C ALA A 203 13.13 -59.83 -16.40
N SER A 204 13.41 -58.56 -16.71
CA SER A 204 14.68 -58.07 -17.25
C SER A 204 15.19 -56.85 -16.48
N GLU A 205 16.51 -56.78 -16.27
CA GLU A 205 17.17 -55.62 -15.69
C GLU A 205 17.09 -54.38 -16.60
N ALA A 206 16.87 -54.57 -17.90
CA ALA A 206 16.75 -53.50 -18.89
C ALA A 206 15.36 -52.85 -18.95
N ALA A 207 14.36 -53.38 -18.22
CA ALA A 207 13.00 -52.86 -18.26
C ALA A 207 12.90 -51.48 -17.58
N THR A 208 12.27 -50.52 -18.26
CA THR A 208 12.07 -49.13 -17.81
C THR A 208 10.61 -48.81 -17.58
N VAL A 209 10.33 -47.89 -16.66
CA VAL A 209 8.97 -47.45 -16.33
C VAL A 209 8.91 -45.92 -16.33
N THR A 210 7.90 -45.37 -17.02
CA THR A 210 7.58 -43.94 -16.96
C THR A 210 6.17 -43.70 -16.47
N VAL A 211 5.96 -42.62 -15.72
CA VAL A 211 4.64 -42.09 -15.35
C VAL A 211 4.53 -40.69 -15.93
N ASP A 212 3.54 -40.47 -16.80
CA ASP A 212 3.35 -39.22 -17.57
C ASP A 212 4.64 -38.73 -18.26
N GLY A 213 5.39 -39.68 -18.81
CA GLY A 213 6.66 -39.42 -19.50
C GLY A 213 7.88 -39.23 -18.60
N LYS A 214 7.71 -39.12 -17.28
CA LYS A 214 8.82 -39.08 -16.32
C LYS A 214 9.33 -40.49 -16.03
N ASP A 215 10.61 -40.74 -16.26
CA ASP A 215 11.27 -42.00 -15.89
C ASP A 215 11.33 -42.16 -14.36
N ILE A 216 10.76 -43.26 -13.87
CA ILE A 216 10.72 -43.63 -12.45
C ILE A 216 11.41 -44.97 -12.18
N THR A 217 12.14 -45.52 -13.15
CA THR A 217 12.75 -46.86 -13.08
C THR A 217 13.62 -47.03 -11.83
N ASN A 218 14.40 -46.00 -11.48
CA ASN A 218 15.27 -46.00 -10.31
C ASN A 218 14.56 -45.68 -8.98
N ALA A 219 13.31 -45.22 -9.04
CA ALA A 219 12.47 -44.95 -7.87
C ALA A 219 11.60 -46.16 -7.47
N LEU A 220 11.70 -47.28 -8.21
CA LEU A 220 10.99 -48.51 -7.90
C LEU A 220 11.52 -49.16 -6.63
N VAL A 221 10.62 -49.53 -5.72
CA VAL A 221 10.95 -50.26 -4.48
C VAL A 221 10.65 -51.74 -4.70
N LYS A 222 11.65 -52.61 -4.51
CA LYS A 222 11.46 -54.07 -4.60
C LYS A 222 10.65 -54.55 -3.39
N GLY A 223 9.46 -55.10 -3.65
CA GLY A 223 8.60 -55.74 -2.66
C GLY A 223 8.71 -57.27 -2.69
N GLU A 224 7.77 -57.92 -2.01
CA GLU A 224 7.65 -59.38 -1.98
C GLU A 224 7.24 -59.97 -3.34
N ASN A 225 7.56 -61.24 -3.58
CA ASN A 225 7.18 -62.00 -4.79
C ASN A 225 7.62 -61.34 -6.12
N ASP A 226 8.77 -60.67 -6.11
CA ASP A 226 9.36 -59.94 -7.25
C ASP A 226 8.44 -58.88 -7.86
N VAL A 227 7.57 -58.27 -7.03
CA VAL A 227 6.75 -57.12 -7.40
C VAL A 227 7.48 -55.84 -6.99
N TYR A 228 7.87 -55.05 -7.98
CA TYR A 228 8.39 -53.69 -7.80
C TYR A 228 7.23 -52.72 -7.69
N THR A 229 7.33 -51.73 -6.80
CA THR A 229 6.25 -50.78 -6.56
C THR A 229 6.71 -49.34 -6.73
N TYR A 230 5.77 -48.51 -7.18
CA TYR A 230 5.90 -47.05 -7.20
C TYR A 230 4.61 -46.46 -6.61
N THR A 231 4.73 -45.52 -5.68
CA THR A 231 3.58 -44.82 -5.12
C THR A 231 3.55 -43.40 -5.66
N LEU A 232 2.55 -43.10 -6.49
CA LEU A 232 2.26 -41.76 -6.96
C LEU A 232 1.47 -41.02 -5.87
N THR A 233 2.11 -40.04 -5.23
CA THR A 233 1.56 -39.20 -4.17
C THR A 233 1.13 -37.83 -4.69
N GLY A 234 0.52 -37.00 -3.84
CA GLY A 234 0.14 -35.63 -4.19
C GLY A 234 -1.07 -35.54 -5.12
N ILE A 235 -1.97 -36.53 -5.05
CA ILE A 235 -3.21 -36.54 -5.86
C ILE A 235 -4.33 -35.89 -5.04
N TYR A 236 -4.81 -34.75 -5.50
CA TYR A 236 -5.87 -33.99 -4.85
C TYR A 236 -7.26 -34.47 -5.29
N ALA A 237 -8.29 -34.20 -4.48
CA ALA A 237 -9.66 -34.68 -4.73
C ALA A 237 -10.21 -34.18 -6.07
N VAL A 238 -9.83 -32.96 -6.46
CA VAL A 238 -10.16 -32.37 -7.77
C VAL A 238 -9.57 -33.12 -8.96
N ASP A 239 -8.50 -33.89 -8.74
CA ASP A 239 -7.75 -34.62 -9.77
C ASP A 239 -8.06 -36.13 -9.76
N PHE A 240 -9.08 -36.58 -9.03
CA PHE A 240 -9.42 -38.01 -8.97
C PHE A 240 -9.81 -38.62 -10.33
N ASP A 241 -10.22 -37.78 -11.29
CA ASP A 241 -10.55 -38.16 -12.66
C ASP A 241 -9.36 -38.03 -13.63
N THR A 242 -8.24 -37.48 -13.16
CA THR A 242 -7.03 -37.29 -13.96
C THR A 242 -6.44 -38.65 -14.33
N GLN A 243 -6.22 -38.85 -15.63
CA GLN A 243 -5.70 -40.09 -16.20
C GLN A 243 -4.17 -40.06 -16.22
N TYR A 244 -3.55 -40.82 -15.33
CA TYR A 244 -2.10 -41.00 -15.31
C TYR A 244 -1.70 -42.07 -16.32
N THR A 245 -0.76 -41.74 -17.21
CA THR A 245 -0.26 -42.65 -18.24
C THR A 245 1.01 -43.33 -17.75
N VAL A 246 0.87 -44.60 -17.37
CA VAL A 246 1.99 -45.46 -16.95
C VAL A 246 2.43 -46.31 -18.12
N VAL A 247 3.73 -46.26 -18.42
CA VAL A 247 4.33 -47.02 -19.51
C VAL A 247 5.42 -47.91 -18.94
N LEU A 248 5.34 -49.22 -19.23
CA LEU A 248 6.41 -50.19 -18.99
C LEU A 248 7.00 -50.59 -20.34
N THR A 249 8.31 -50.46 -20.49
CA THR A 249 9.05 -50.82 -21.71
C THR A 249 10.11 -51.86 -21.38
N ASP A 250 10.21 -52.93 -22.17
CA ASP A 250 11.24 -53.96 -22.04
C ASP A 250 11.65 -54.42 -23.44
N GLY A 251 12.83 -53.97 -23.89
CA GLY A 251 13.23 -54.07 -25.30
C GLY A 251 12.26 -53.33 -26.23
N ASP A 252 11.82 -54.00 -27.31
CA ASP A 252 10.85 -53.45 -28.28
C ASP A 252 9.38 -53.51 -27.81
N LYS A 253 9.11 -54.15 -26.66
CA LYS A 253 7.75 -54.30 -26.15
C LYS A 253 7.37 -53.12 -25.24
N LYS A 254 6.13 -52.65 -25.36
CA LYS A 254 5.59 -51.52 -24.58
C LYS A 254 4.20 -51.78 -24.04
N GLN A 255 3.99 -51.66 -22.72
CA GLN A 255 2.68 -51.72 -22.08
C GLN A 255 2.27 -50.31 -21.67
N THR A 256 1.03 -49.90 -21.94
CA THR A 256 0.50 -48.63 -21.47
C THR A 256 -0.77 -48.86 -20.65
N LEU A 257 -0.80 -48.27 -19.46
CA LEU A 257 -1.96 -48.20 -18.59
C LEU A 257 -2.33 -46.72 -18.42
N LYS A 258 -3.59 -46.37 -18.72
CA LYS A 258 -4.19 -45.11 -18.28
C LYS A 258 -5.07 -45.41 -17.08
N TYR A 259 -4.79 -44.74 -15.97
CA TYR A 259 -5.47 -45.04 -14.71
C TYR A 259 -5.66 -43.79 -13.84
N SER A 260 -6.83 -43.69 -13.23
CA SER A 260 -7.21 -42.63 -12.29
C SER A 260 -7.72 -43.23 -10.97
N ILE A 261 -7.90 -42.38 -9.95
CA ILE A 261 -8.55 -42.78 -8.70
C ILE A 261 -10.02 -43.17 -8.95
N ASN A 262 -10.71 -42.48 -9.85
CA ASN A 262 -12.09 -42.80 -10.23
C ASN A 262 -12.20 -44.18 -10.92
N ASP A 263 -11.20 -44.59 -11.71
CA ASP A 263 -11.16 -45.94 -12.30
C ASP A 263 -11.03 -47.02 -11.22
N TYR A 264 -10.25 -46.76 -10.17
CA TYR A 264 -10.16 -47.64 -9.01
C TYR A 264 -11.49 -47.73 -8.27
N ALA A 265 -12.11 -46.58 -7.96
CA ALA A 265 -13.41 -46.52 -7.30
C ALA A 265 -14.49 -47.28 -8.08
N ALA A 266 -14.55 -47.12 -9.40
CA ALA A 266 -15.47 -47.83 -10.27
C ALA A 266 -15.25 -49.35 -10.24
N ARG A 267 -14.00 -49.82 -10.26
CA ARG A 267 -13.69 -51.25 -10.20
C ARG A 267 -14.11 -51.86 -8.85
N MET A 268 -13.81 -51.17 -7.75
CA MET A 268 -14.03 -51.68 -6.40
C MET A 268 -15.49 -51.77 -5.98
N GLN A 269 -16.42 -51.30 -6.80
CA GLN A 269 -17.85 -51.51 -6.59
C GLN A 269 -18.29 -52.96 -6.64
N ASN A 270 -17.58 -53.77 -7.44
CA ASN A 270 -17.85 -55.19 -7.59
C ASN A 270 -17.07 -56.04 -6.57
N SER A 271 -16.31 -55.41 -5.67
CA SER A 271 -15.58 -56.09 -4.59
C SER A 271 -16.54 -56.89 -3.71
N GLU A 272 -16.26 -58.15 -3.40
CA GLU A 272 -17.09 -58.93 -2.46
C GLU A 272 -17.06 -58.35 -1.03
N ASN A 273 -16.02 -57.59 -0.68
CA ASN A 273 -15.92 -56.88 0.59
C ASN A 273 -16.86 -55.65 0.60
N ALA A 274 -17.89 -55.72 1.45
CA ALA A 274 -18.91 -54.67 1.59
C ALA A 274 -18.33 -53.32 2.07
N ALA A 275 -17.35 -53.31 2.98
CA ALA A 275 -16.71 -52.08 3.43
C ALA A 275 -15.91 -51.42 2.30
N MET A 276 -15.25 -52.20 1.45
CA MET A 276 -14.58 -51.69 0.24
C MET A 276 -15.57 -51.12 -0.76
N LYS A 277 -16.75 -51.73 -0.96
CA LYS A 277 -17.80 -51.15 -1.84
C LYS A 277 -18.22 -49.76 -1.36
N THR A 278 -18.43 -49.60 -0.06
CA THR A 278 -18.81 -48.32 0.55
C THR A 278 -17.68 -47.30 0.44
N LEU A 279 -16.44 -47.69 0.74
CA LEU A 279 -15.27 -46.83 0.59
C LEU A 279 -15.09 -46.35 -0.84
N ALA A 280 -15.25 -47.24 -1.83
CA ALA A 280 -15.14 -46.90 -3.24
C ALA A 280 -16.21 -45.90 -3.69
N LYS A 281 -17.46 -46.05 -3.22
CA LYS A 281 -18.52 -45.06 -3.46
C LYS A 281 -18.18 -43.71 -2.84
N ALA A 282 -17.74 -43.71 -1.58
CA ALA A 282 -17.44 -42.49 -0.86
C ALA A 282 -16.25 -41.72 -1.47
N LEU A 283 -15.20 -42.44 -1.89
CA LEU A 283 -14.05 -41.88 -2.60
C LEU A 283 -14.46 -41.16 -3.90
N TYR A 284 -15.34 -41.78 -4.69
CA TYR A 284 -15.87 -41.16 -5.90
C TYR A 284 -16.72 -39.93 -5.59
N CYS A 285 -17.65 -40.02 -4.63
CA CYS A 285 -18.50 -38.89 -4.26
C CYS A 285 -17.67 -37.70 -3.77
N TYR A 286 -16.60 -37.94 -3.00
CA TYR A 286 -15.69 -36.88 -2.57
C TYR A 286 -14.98 -36.20 -3.75
N GLY A 287 -14.41 -36.98 -4.68
CA GLY A 287 -13.80 -36.41 -5.89
C GLY A 287 -14.79 -35.66 -6.78
N ALA A 288 -16.01 -36.17 -6.93
CA ALA A 288 -17.08 -35.54 -7.70
C ALA A 288 -17.55 -34.22 -7.05
N GLY A 289 -17.74 -34.20 -5.73
CA GLY A 289 -18.05 -33.00 -4.97
C GLY A 289 -16.93 -31.95 -5.10
N ALA A 290 -15.68 -32.35 -4.88
CA ALA A 290 -14.52 -31.48 -5.04
C ALA A 290 -14.41 -30.90 -6.46
N LYS A 291 -14.63 -31.72 -7.49
CA LYS A 291 -14.64 -31.29 -8.89
C LYS A 291 -15.81 -30.33 -9.20
N ALA A 292 -16.98 -30.54 -8.61
CA ALA A 292 -18.11 -29.62 -8.75
C ALA A 292 -17.88 -28.27 -8.04
N LEU A 293 -17.05 -28.25 -7.00
CA LEU A 293 -16.61 -27.03 -6.32
C LEU A 293 -15.52 -26.27 -7.10
N LYS A 294 -14.86 -26.90 -8.09
CA LYS A 294 -13.83 -26.27 -8.93
C LYS A 294 -14.47 -25.22 -9.83
N THR A 295 -14.33 -23.96 -9.45
CA THR A 295 -14.74 -22.83 -10.28
C THR A 295 -13.68 -22.54 -11.34
N GLU A 296 -14.07 -22.23 -12.57
CA GLU A 296 -13.18 -21.58 -13.55
C GLU A 296 -12.86 -20.12 -13.17
N ALA A 297 -13.51 -19.61 -12.12
CA ALA A 297 -13.32 -18.27 -11.61
C ALA A 297 -11.90 -18.10 -11.06
N TYR A 298 -11.25 -17.02 -11.50
CA TYR A 298 -9.98 -16.57 -10.96
C TYR A 298 -10.18 -15.97 -9.56
N VAL A 299 -9.35 -16.39 -8.62
CA VAL A 299 -9.22 -15.80 -7.29
C VAL A 299 -7.97 -14.95 -7.29
N VAL A 300 -8.10 -13.72 -6.82
CA VAL A 300 -6.96 -12.81 -6.68
C VAL A 300 -6.04 -13.36 -5.61
N VAL A 301 -4.84 -13.79 -6.02
CA VAL A 301 -3.81 -14.28 -5.12
C VAL A 301 -3.10 -13.09 -4.52
N THR A 302 -2.55 -12.20 -5.33
CA THR A 302 -1.95 -10.93 -4.88
C THR A 302 -2.78 -9.80 -5.48
N GLU A 303 -3.30 -8.90 -4.65
CA GLU A 303 -4.03 -7.73 -5.17
C GLU A 303 -3.06 -6.75 -5.85
N PRO A 304 -3.39 -6.24 -7.05
CA PRO A 304 -2.67 -5.12 -7.63
C PRO A 304 -2.91 -3.86 -6.78
N THR A 305 -1.91 -3.00 -6.72
CA THR A 305 -2.02 -1.66 -6.16
C THR A 305 -1.98 -0.63 -7.31
N TYR A 306 -1.93 0.66 -6.98
CA TYR A 306 -1.73 1.71 -7.97
C TYR A 306 -0.29 1.73 -8.54
N THR A 307 0.67 1.09 -7.85
CA THR A 307 2.09 1.11 -8.20
C THR A 307 2.68 -0.28 -8.43
N GLU A 308 2.03 -1.33 -7.94
CA GLU A 308 2.52 -2.72 -7.98
C GLU A 308 1.50 -3.63 -8.67
N THR A 309 2.00 -4.57 -9.46
CA THR A 309 1.19 -5.58 -10.13
C THR A 309 0.74 -6.67 -9.15
N GLY A 310 -0.41 -7.27 -9.41
CA GLY A 310 -0.95 -8.42 -8.70
C GLY A 310 -0.92 -9.72 -9.51
N VAL A 311 -1.52 -10.77 -8.97
CA VAL A 311 -1.67 -12.08 -9.62
C VAL A 311 -3.04 -12.67 -9.25
N ALA A 312 -3.76 -13.24 -10.21
CA ALA A 312 -4.93 -14.07 -9.97
C ALA A 312 -4.70 -15.51 -10.44
N LYS A 313 -5.32 -16.49 -9.77
CA LYS A 313 -5.25 -17.91 -10.13
C LYS A 313 -6.61 -18.59 -10.12
N ASN A 314 -6.86 -19.50 -11.04
CA ASN A 314 -8.13 -20.24 -11.12
C ASN A 314 -8.05 -21.65 -10.51
N GLY A 315 -9.19 -22.37 -10.52
CA GLY A 315 -9.36 -23.80 -10.21
C GLY A 315 -8.27 -24.76 -10.71
N LYS A 316 -7.60 -24.42 -11.81
CA LYS A 316 -6.66 -25.26 -12.56
C LYS A 316 -5.20 -24.92 -12.26
N GLY A 317 -4.94 -23.83 -11.53
CA GLY A 317 -3.60 -23.30 -11.29
C GLY A 317 -3.09 -22.40 -12.42
N ASP A 318 -3.93 -22.02 -13.38
CA ASP A 318 -3.57 -21.02 -14.39
C ASP A 318 -3.41 -19.66 -13.71
N GLU A 319 -2.36 -18.92 -14.07
CA GLU A 319 -2.07 -17.60 -13.48
C GLU A 319 -2.31 -16.49 -14.50
N ILE A 320 -2.89 -15.38 -14.03
CA ILE A 320 -2.98 -14.13 -14.77
C ILE A 320 -2.24 -13.06 -13.97
N ALA A 321 -1.34 -12.33 -14.63
CA ALA A 321 -0.75 -11.12 -14.07
C ALA A 321 -1.79 -10.01 -14.08
N LEU A 322 -2.07 -9.44 -12.90
CA LEU A 322 -2.96 -8.30 -12.76
C LEU A 322 -2.12 -7.02 -12.87
N PRO A 323 -2.28 -6.21 -13.92
CA PRO A 323 -1.53 -4.97 -14.03
C PRO A 323 -1.99 -3.96 -12.97
N ILE A 324 -1.21 -2.89 -12.75
CA ILE A 324 -1.54 -1.82 -11.78
C ILE A 324 -2.95 -1.25 -12.01
N LEU A 325 -3.60 -0.82 -10.93
CA LEU A 325 -4.96 -0.26 -10.95
C LEU A 325 -4.99 1.10 -11.68
N ASN A 326 -5.50 1.10 -12.91
CA ASN A 326 -5.71 2.30 -13.72
C ASN A 326 -6.88 2.13 -14.72
N ASP A 327 -7.23 3.23 -15.40
CA ASP A 327 -8.31 3.27 -16.39
C ASP A 327 -7.96 2.59 -17.72
N ALA A 328 -6.68 2.36 -18.00
CA ALA A 328 -6.25 1.60 -19.17
C ALA A 328 -6.63 0.12 -19.03
N ASN A 329 -6.43 -0.46 -17.85
CA ASN A 329 -6.53 -1.89 -17.58
C ASN A 329 -7.88 -2.33 -16.97
N TYR A 330 -8.58 -1.43 -16.27
CA TYR A 330 -9.80 -1.76 -15.53
C TYR A 330 -10.96 -0.81 -15.87
N ASN A 331 -12.18 -1.34 -15.85
CA ASN A 331 -13.41 -0.54 -15.79
C ASN A 331 -13.71 -0.21 -14.32
N PHE A 332 -14.05 1.05 -14.04
CA PHE A 332 -14.25 1.55 -12.68
C PHE A 332 -15.73 1.82 -12.39
N THR A 333 -16.19 1.37 -11.23
CA THR A 333 -17.49 1.79 -10.65
C THR A 333 -17.34 2.02 -9.15
N GLN A 334 -18.26 2.77 -8.55
CA GLN A 334 -18.24 3.07 -7.12
C GLN A 334 -19.65 3.02 -6.52
N LYS A 335 -19.74 2.54 -5.29
CA LYS A 335 -21.00 2.50 -4.52
C LYS A 335 -20.79 3.06 -3.12
N THR A 336 -21.77 3.81 -2.63
CA THR A 336 -21.76 4.29 -1.25
C THR A 336 -21.88 3.10 -0.29
N LYS A 337 -21.57 3.30 0.99
CA LYS A 337 -21.76 2.28 2.04
C LYS A 337 -23.17 1.67 2.07
N ASP A 338 -24.18 2.44 1.68
CA ASP A 338 -25.57 2.00 1.62
C ASP A 338 -25.93 1.26 0.31
N GLY A 339 -24.94 1.00 -0.55
CA GLY A 339 -25.09 0.23 -1.79
C GLY A 339 -25.66 1.01 -2.98
N ASN A 340 -25.83 2.33 -2.85
CA ASN A 340 -26.30 3.19 -3.93
C ASN A 340 -25.13 3.56 -4.85
N ASP A 341 -25.39 3.60 -6.17
CA ASP A 341 -24.43 4.15 -7.13
C ASP A 341 -24.22 5.64 -6.82
N TYR A 342 -22.97 6.11 -6.87
CA TYR A 342 -22.71 7.55 -6.87
C TYR A 342 -23.22 8.13 -8.20
N LYS A 343 -24.38 8.81 -8.16
CA LYS A 343 -25.12 9.21 -9.36
C LYS A 343 -24.53 10.46 -10.03
N VAL A 344 -24.51 10.41 -11.37
CA VAL A 344 -24.59 11.59 -12.24
C VAL A 344 -26.01 12.15 -12.15
N ILE A 345 -26.19 13.40 -11.70
CA ILE A 345 -27.47 14.11 -11.75
C ILE A 345 -27.48 14.95 -13.01
N LYS A 346 -28.51 14.87 -13.86
CA LYS A 346 -28.66 15.85 -14.95
C LYS A 346 -29.16 17.17 -14.38
N ASP A 347 -28.53 18.28 -14.71
CA ASP A 347 -29.03 19.60 -14.37
C ASP A 347 -30.39 19.87 -15.05
N SER A 348 -30.99 21.01 -14.75
CA SER A 348 -32.27 21.44 -15.32
C SER A 348 -32.24 21.62 -16.84
N GLN A 349 -31.07 21.53 -17.49
CA GLN A 349 -30.88 21.57 -18.94
C GLN A 349 -30.55 20.18 -19.54
N GLY A 350 -30.56 19.11 -18.74
CA GLY A 350 -30.29 17.75 -19.19
C GLY A 350 -28.79 17.42 -19.34
N LYS A 351 -27.91 18.31 -18.88
CA LYS A 351 -26.46 18.12 -18.89
C LYS A 351 -26.02 17.41 -17.62
N ASP A 352 -25.15 16.43 -17.77
CA ASP A 352 -24.62 15.64 -16.67
C ASP A 352 -23.86 16.55 -15.69
N THR A 353 -24.32 16.59 -14.44
CA THR A 353 -23.69 17.25 -13.29
C THR A 353 -23.43 16.23 -12.19
N TYR A 354 -22.19 16.15 -11.70
CA TYR A 354 -21.82 15.25 -10.60
C TYR A 354 -22.23 15.92 -9.30
N ASN A 355 -23.33 15.49 -8.67
CA ASN A 355 -23.76 16.04 -7.38
C ASN A 355 -23.46 15.05 -6.26
N ASP A 356 -23.02 15.59 -5.12
CA ASP A 356 -22.57 14.90 -3.90
C ASP A 356 -21.23 14.15 -3.98
N TYR A 357 -20.17 14.90 -4.30
CA TYR A 357 -18.86 14.70 -3.66
C TYR A 357 -18.88 15.23 -2.22
N ALA A 358 -19.81 14.75 -1.38
CA ALA A 358 -19.69 14.97 0.05
C ALA A 358 -18.42 14.24 0.50
N LYS A 359 -17.32 15.00 0.57
CA LYS A 359 -16.01 14.58 1.07
C LYS A 359 -16.21 13.76 2.34
N GLY A 360 -15.91 12.47 2.30
CA GLY A 360 -15.96 11.58 3.47
C GLY A 360 -17.10 10.55 3.52
N THR A 361 -17.96 10.42 2.50
CA THR A 361 -18.90 9.29 2.48
C THR A 361 -18.15 8.01 2.15
N LEU A 362 -17.97 7.15 3.16
CA LEU A 362 -17.37 5.83 3.03
C LEU A 362 -18.12 4.99 1.97
N GLY A 363 -17.40 4.13 1.25
CA GLY A 363 -17.98 3.29 0.19
C GLY A 363 -17.03 2.22 -0.30
N THR A 364 -17.31 1.68 -1.49
CA THR A 364 -16.45 0.69 -2.15
C THR A 364 -16.25 1.08 -3.62
N ALA A 365 -15.00 1.09 -4.04
CA ALA A 365 -14.57 1.19 -5.42
C ALA A 365 -14.38 -0.21 -6.00
N TYR A 366 -14.85 -0.41 -7.23
CA TYR A 366 -14.78 -1.67 -7.95
C TYR A 366 -13.99 -1.47 -9.25
N PHE A 367 -12.93 -2.25 -9.41
CA PHE A 367 -12.09 -2.30 -10.60
C PHE A 367 -12.29 -3.64 -11.30
N THR A 368 -13.05 -3.63 -12.39
CA THR A 368 -13.32 -4.81 -13.21
C THR A 368 -12.27 -4.94 -14.31
N HIS A 369 -11.50 -6.03 -14.34
CA HIS A 369 -10.45 -6.23 -15.34
C HIS A 369 -11.05 -6.27 -16.76
N LYS A 370 -10.51 -5.49 -17.70
CA LYS A 370 -11.13 -5.35 -19.03
C LYS A 370 -11.10 -6.62 -19.86
N GLU A 371 -10.03 -7.41 -19.74
CA GLU A 371 -9.90 -8.67 -20.48
C GLU A 371 -10.50 -9.87 -19.71
N HIS A 372 -10.68 -9.73 -18.39
CA HIS A 372 -11.11 -10.80 -17.48
C HIS A 372 -12.20 -10.26 -16.54
N SER A 373 -13.37 -9.96 -17.12
CA SER A 373 -14.46 -9.25 -16.43
C SER A 373 -14.99 -9.91 -15.15
N GLU A 374 -14.70 -11.19 -14.95
CA GLU A 374 -14.96 -11.96 -13.74
C GLU A 374 -14.05 -11.56 -12.56
N ILE A 375 -12.92 -10.91 -12.83
CA ILE A 375 -11.98 -10.40 -11.83
C ILE A 375 -12.39 -8.97 -11.47
N VAL A 376 -12.89 -8.81 -10.24
CA VAL A 376 -13.25 -7.50 -9.68
C VAL A 376 -12.41 -7.27 -8.43
N ILE A 377 -11.59 -6.22 -8.45
CA ILE A 377 -10.82 -5.76 -7.29
C ILE A 377 -11.66 -4.72 -6.57
N GLU A 378 -11.90 -4.96 -5.28
CA GLU A 378 -12.62 -4.04 -4.42
C GLU A 378 -11.62 -3.26 -3.58
N LYS A 379 -11.74 -1.93 -3.57
CA LYS A 379 -10.99 -1.07 -2.67
C LYS A 379 -11.98 -0.28 -1.82
N GLU A 380 -11.78 -0.33 -0.51
CA GLU A 380 -12.55 0.52 0.40
C GLU A 380 -12.31 1.98 0.02
N ILE A 381 -13.39 2.73 -0.06
CA ILE A 381 -13.38 4.19 -0.16
C ILE A 381 -13.41 4.72 1.27
N THR A 382 -12.23 5.09 1.75
CA THR A 382 -12.01 5.92 2.94
C THR A 382 -11.82 7.38 2.52
N ALA A 383 -11.75 8.30 3.49
CA ALA A 383 -11.38 9.71 3.21
C ALA A 383 -9.99 9.84 2.53
N ASP A 384 -9.22 8.76 2.52
CA ASP A 384 -7.83 8.68 2.16
C ASP A 384 -7.57 7.96 0.82
N THR A 385 -8.56 7.26 0.22
CA THR A 385 -8.33 6.26 -0.86
C THR A 385 -8.94 6.58 -2.24
N ILE A 386 -9.60 7.72 -2.47
CA ILE A 386 -10.34 7.92 -3.73
C ILE A 386 -9.53 8.57 -4.87
N THR A 387 -9.34 7.86 -5.99
CA THR A 387 -9.28 8.54 -7.29
C THR A 387 -9.90 7.69 -8.40
N PHE A 388 -10.78 8.28 -9.23
CA PHE A 388 -10.75 8.35 -10.71
C PHE A 388 -12.01 9.03 -11.28
N ASN A 389 -11.92 10.33 -11.60
CA ASN A 389 -12.44 11.01 -12.82
C ASN A 389 -12.11 12.51 -12.72
N TRP A 390 -11.41 13.09 -13.73
CA TRP A 390 -10.99 14.49 -14.05
C TRP A 390 -10.84 15.60 -12.99
N GLU A 391 -11.18 15.38 -11.73
CA GLU A 391 -11.51 16.44 -10.79
C GLU A 391 -11.25 16.09 -9.32
N ASN A 392 -10.60 14.98 -8.95
CA ASN A 392 -10.37 14.71 -7.53
C ASN A 392 -8.95 14.21 -7.28
N TYR A 393 -8.30 14.82 -6.29
CA TYR A 393 -7.03 14.39 -5.72
C TYR A 393 -7.38 13.75 -4.37
N ASN A 394 -6.85 12.58 -4.02
CA ASN A 394 -7.02 12.05 -2.66
C ASN A 394 -6.00 12.66 -1.70
N ASN A 395 -6.18 12.36 -0.42
CA ASN A 395 -5.29 12.78 0.66
C ASN A 395 -4.04 11.91 0.82
N VAL A 396 -3.83 10.82 0.06
CA VAL A 396 -2.75 9.85 0.35
C VAL A 396 -1.85 9.54 -0.86
N ASP A 397 -2.40 9.34 -2.05
CA ASP A 397 -1.67 9.08 -3.29
C ASP A 397 -2.05 10.09 -4.37
N ILE A 398 -1.17 11.07 -4.62
CA ILE A 398 -1.40 12.11 -5.64
C ILE A 398 -1.32 11.50 -7.04
N ASN A 399 -2.41 10.89 -7.49
CA ASN A 399 -2.54 10.34 -8.83
C ASN A 399 -3.11 11.42 -9.75
N PHE A 400 -2.23 12.10 -10.49
CA PHE A 400 -2.65 12.83 -11.68
C PHE A 400 -3.23 11.85 -12.69
N ARG A 401 -4.23 12.28 -13.48
CA ARG A 401 -4.82 11.49 -14.57
C ARG A 401 -3.76 10.86 -15.50
N ALA A 402 -2.67 11.58 -15.71
CA ALA A 402 -1.40 11.06 -16.12
C ALA A 402 -0.36 11.88 -15.36
N MET A 403 0.47 11.24 -14.53
CA MET A 403 1.59 11.92 -13.91
C MET A 403 2.43 12.55 -15.02
N PRO A 404 2.64 13.88 -15.02
CA PRO A 404 3.52 14.50 -15.98
C PRO A 404 4.88 13.81 -15.98
N ALA A 405 5.44 13.56 -17.18
CA ALA A 405 6.72 12.88 -17.28
C ALA A 405 7.80 13.67 -16.54
N GLY A 406 8.43 13.03 -15.55
CA GLY A 406 9.42 13.66 -14.70
C GLY A 406 8.88 14.27 -13.40
N MET A 407 7.59 14.05 -13.09
CA MET A 407 7.01 14.35 -11.79
C MET A 407 6.72 13.04 -11.03
N SER A 408 6.91 13.05 -9.73
CA SER A 408 6.39 12.03 -8.82
C SER A 408 5.84 12.69 -7.57
N ALA A 409 4.95 12.00 -6.86
CA ALA A 409 4.24 12.60 -5.76
C ALA A 409 3.83 11.58 -4.69
N LYS A 410 3.80 12.01 -3.44
CA LYS A 410 3.40 11.19 -2.28
C LYS A 410 2.85 12.06 -1.16
N TYR A 411 2.03 11.50 -0.27
CA TYR A 411 1.65 12.16 0.97
C TYR A 411 2.45 11.59 2.15
N VAL A 412 3.08 12.47 2.94
CA VAL A 412 3.90 12.07 4.09
C VAL A 412 3.60 13.01 5.25
N ASP A 413 3.17 12.47 6.37
CA ASP A 413 3.00 13.18 7.65
C ASP A 413 2.22 14.50 7.54
N GLY A 414 1.12 14.52 6.78
CA GLY A 414 0.30 15.72 6.63
C GLY A 414 0.67 16.64 5.45
N VAL A 415 1.72 16.29 4.68
CA VAL A 415 2.29 17.12 3.62
C VAL A 415 2.30 16.37 2.29
N TYR A 416 1.83 17.04 1.23
CA TYR A 416 1.96 16.56 -0.13
C TYR A 416 3.37 16.86 -0.65
N VAL A 417 4.15 15.82 -0.93
CA VAL A 417 5.53 15.93 -1.40
C VAL A 417 5.59 15.62 -2.89
N PHE A 418 6.00 16.60 -3.70
CA PHE A 418 6.23 16.49 -5.13
C PHE A 418 7.73 16.47 -5.41
N THR A 419 8.17 15.56 -6.26
CA THR A 419 9.56 15.53 -6.76
C THR A 419 9.54 15.73 -8.27
N LEU A 420 10.30 16.72 -8.74
CA LEU A 420 10.46 17.08 -10.13
C LEU A 420 11.85 16.65 -10.62
N THR A 421 11.91 16.26 -11.89
CA THR A 421 13.14 15.90 -12.62
C THR A 421 13.18 16.54 -14.01
N ASN A 422 12.14 17.32 -14.35
CA ASN A 422 12.00 18.14 -15.54
C ASN A 422 11.15 19.37 -15.19
N ASP A 423 11.09 20.35 -16.08
CA ASP A 423 10.08 21.41 -16.05
C ASP A 423 8.67 20.83 -16.29
N ILE A 424 7.73 21.16 -15.41
CA ILE A 424 6.36 20.64 -15.43
C ILE A 424 5.34 21.79 -15.46
N GLU A 425 4.31 21.64 -16.30
CA GLU A 425 3.13 22.50 -16.29
C GLU A 425 1.89 21.68 -15.90
N ILE A 426 1.12 22.17 -14.92
CA ILE A 426 -0.17 21.58 -14.53
C ILE A 426 -1.22 22.69 -14.36
N PRO A 427 -2.52 22.41 -14.53
CA PRO A 427 -3.55 23.44 -14.46
C PRO A 427 -3.69 24.09 -13.06
N ASN A 428 -3.84 23.31 -11.98
CA ASN A 428 -3.96 23.83 -10.61
C ASN A 428 -3.80 22.75 -9.52
N PHE A 429 -3.73 23.18 -8.25
CA PHE A 429 -3.79 22.31 -7.05
C PHE A 429 -5.17 22.30 -6.35
N SER A 430 -6.18 22.94 -6.95
CA SER A 430 -7.39 23.42 -6.24
C SER A 430 -8.25 22.35 -5.55
N LYS A 431 -7.97 21.06 -5.77
CA LYS A 431 -8.77 19.96 -5.26
C LYS A 431 -7.95 18.94 -4.44
N LEU A 432 -6.73 19.29 -4.01
CA LEU A 432 -5.93 18.49 -3.07
C LEU A 432 -6.68 18.24 -1.75
N SER A 433 -7.35 19.25 -1.19
CA SER A 433 -8.15 19.11 0.05
C SER A 433 -9.27 20.16 0.17
N SER A 434 -10.25 19.97 1.07
CA SER A 434 -11.22 21.01 1.47
C SER A 434 -10.60 22.10 2.34
N VAL A 435 -9.50 21.79 3.01
CA VAL A 435 -8.68 22.76 3.73
C VAL A 435 -7.47 23.10 2.87
N SER A 436 -6.90 24.29 3.03
CA SER A 436 -5.66 24.64 2.32
C SER A 436 -4.57 23.64 2.70
N PRO A 437 -4.00 22.89 1.74
CA PRO A 437 -3.08 21.79 2.05
C PRO A 437 -1.66 22.30 2.29
N SER A 438 -0.82 21.46 2.90
CA SER A 438 0.62 21.72 3.00
C SER A 438 1.36 20.98 1.90
N VAL A 439 2.28 21.65 1.22
CA VAL A 439 2.98 21.13 0.04
C VAL A 439 4.49 21.30 0.20
N LYS A 440 5.25 20.26 -0.14
CA LYS A 440 6.71 20.32 -0.33
C LYS A 440 7.02 19.96 -1.77
N MET A 441 7.84 20.76 -2.45
CA MET A 441 8.34 20.50 -3.80
C MET A 441 9.84 20.33 -3.74
N ILE A 442 10.34 19.30 -4.41
CA ILE A 442 11.76 18.95 -4.46
C ILE A 442 12.17 18.84 -5.92
N GLY A 443 13.29 19.43 -6.31
CA GLY A 443 13.83 19.36 -7.66
C GLY A 443 15.29 19.75 -7.70
N ASN A 444 15.87 19.76 -8.89
CA ASN A 444 17.29 20.08 -9.08
C ASN A 444 17.46 21.21 -10.12
N GLY A 445 16.81 22.35 -9.86
CA GLY A 445 16.74 23.48 -10.78
C GLY A 445 15.52 23.47 -11.70
N ASP A 446 14.65 22.47 -11.55
CA ASP A 446 13.41 22.31 -12.31
C ASP A 446 12.35 23.36 -11.95
N SER A 447 11.40 23.59 -12.85
CA SER A 447 10.27 24.49 -12.63
C SER A 447 8.92 23.78 -12.59
N LEU A 448 8.03 24.30 -11.75
CA LEU A 448 6.60 23.98 -11.77
C LEU A 448 5.81 25.23 -12.15
N THR A 449 5.06 25.15 -13.24
CA THR A 449 4.15 26.20 -13.69
C THR A 449 2.70 25.79 -13.46
N LEU A 450 1.94 26.67 -12.82
CA LEU A 450 0.49 26.54 -12.65
C LEU A 450 -0.25 27.58 -13.48
N GLN A 451 -1.27 27.14 -14.21
CA GLN A 451 -2.09 28.04 -15.03
C GLN A 451 -2.98 28.97 -14.17
N TYR A 452 -3.32 28.55 -12.96
CA TYR A 452 -4.19 29.32 -12.05
C TYR A 452 -3.52 29.61 -10.70
N GLY A 453 -4.03 30.65 -10.05
CA GLY A 453 -3.64 30.99 -8.68
C GLY A 453 -3.87 29.85 -7.70
N THR A 454 -3.04 29.81 -6.65
CA THR A 454 -3.00 28.69 -5.71
C THR A 454 -3.11 29.17 -4.27
N GLN A 455 -3.85 28.42 -3.47
CA GLN A 455 -4.04 28.66 -2.04
C GLN A 455 -3.61 27.42 -1.24
N LEU A 456 -2.56 27.55 -0.43
CA LEU A 456 -2.00 26.49 0.41
C LEU A 456 -1.92 26.97 1.86
N LYS A 457 -1.81 26.03 2.79
CA LYS A 457 -1.45 26.37 4.17
C LYS A 457 0.05 26.64 4.21
N ASP A 458 0.85 25.62 3.94
CA ASP A 458 2.31 25.73 3.97
C ASP A 458 2.87 25.31 2.61
N LEU A 459 3.87 26.03 2.09
CA LEU A 459 4.62 25.65 0.89
C LEU A 459 6.12 25.60 1.21
N THR A 460 6.77 24.48 0.95
CA THR A 460 8.22 24.34 0.98
C THR A 460 8.74 24.12 -0.44
N LEU A 461 9.69 24.94 -0.89
CA LEU A 461 10.41 24.74 -2.14
C LEU A 461 11.83 24.28 -1.82
N ASP A 462 12.26 23.18 -2.44
CA ASP A 462 13.57 22.55 -2.26
C ASP A 462 14.25 22.39 -3.62
N GLY A 463 14.97 23.42 -4.08
CA GLY A 463 15.63 23.38 -5.39
C GLY A 463 14.70 23.56 -6.61
N VAL A 464 13.57 24.27 -6.45
CA VAL A 464 12.51 24.37 -7.50
C VAL A 464 12.11 25.82 -7.78
N SER A 465 11.87 26.14 -9.04
CA SER A 465 11.23 27.39 -9.46
C SER A 465 9.72 27.25 -9.57
N TYR A 466 8.96 28.07 -8.85
CA TYR A 466 7.49 28.03 -8.83
C TYR A 466 6.89 29.23 -9.58
N THR A 467 5.99 28.96 -10.54
CA THR A 467 5.31 29.98 -11.33
C THR A 467 3.79 29.82 -11.26
N SER A 468 3.06 30.90 -10.97
CA SER A 468 1.59 30.97 -11.05
C SER A 468 1.11 32.42 -11.17
N THR A 469 -0.18 32.67 -11.40
CA THR A 469 -0.71 34.05 -11.36
C THR A 469 -0.62 34.65 -9.96
N ASP A 470 -1.09 33.91 -8.96
CA ASP A 470 -1.11 34.28 -7.55
C ASP A 470 -0.69 33.09 -6.68
N LEU A 471 -0.03 33.39 -5.56
CA LEU A 471 0.32 32.41 -4.53
C LEU A 471 -0.10 32.92 -3.17
N THR A 472 -1.11 32.29 -2.57
CA THR A 472 -1.58 32.58 -1.21
C THR A 472 -1.18 31.44 -0.28
N VAL A 473 -0.34 31.71 0.71
CA VAL A 473 0.09 30.72 1.71
C VAL A 473 0.09 31.30 3.12
N GLN A 474 0.02 30.48 4.16
CA GLN A 474 0.34 30.93 5.51
C GLN A 474 1.86 31.08 5.65
N SER A 475 2.61 30.03 5.33
CA SER A 475 4.07 30.00 5.39
C SER A 475 4.70 29.55 4.07
N LEU A 476 5.70 30.29 3.60
CA LEU A 476 6.58 29.90 2.51
C LEU A 476 7.98 29.59 3.06
N THR A 477 8.46 28.38 2.86
CA THR A 477 9.81 27.95 3.25
C THR A 477 10.65 27.62 2.01
N ILE A 478 11.89 28.07 1.99
CA ILE A 478 12.83 27.85 0.89
C ILE A 478 14.05 27.10 1.41
N ILE A 479 14.34 25.96 0.80
CA ILE A 479 15.49 25.08 1.01
C ILE A 479 16.15 24.95 -0.37
N GLY A 480 17.48 25.00 -0.48
CA GLY A 480 18.13 25.01 -1.80
C GLY A 480 17.78 26.23 -2.68
N GLU A 481 18.23 26.23 -3.93
CA GLU A 481 18.07 27.36 -4.86
C GLU A 481 16.70 27.35 -5.52
N SER A 482 15.91 28.41 -5.35
CA SER A 482 14.50 28.47 -5.78
C SER A 482 14.11 29.87 -6.24
N SER A 483 13.07 29.94 -7.06
CA SER A 483 12.47 31.22 -7.48
C SER A 483 10.95 31.16 -7.35
N VAL A 484 10.33 32.32 -7.11
CA VAL A 484 8.86 32.45 -7.09
C VAL A 484 8.47 33.54 -8.06
N ASN A 485 7.78 33.14 -9.13
CA ASN A 485 7.19 34.03 -10.12
C ASN A 485 5.67 33.99 -10.01
N ALA A 486 5.16 34.60 -8.94
CA ALA A 486 3.74 34.74 -8.65
C ALA A 486 3.52 35.97 -7.76
N LYS A 487 2.32 36.55 -7.79
CA LYS A 487 1.95 37.55 -6.78
C LYS A 487 1.83 36.87 -5.41
N LEU A 488 2.81 37.12 -4.55
CA LEU A 488 2.89 36.48 -3.23
C LEU A 488 2.01 37.17 -2.19
N SER A 489 1.14 36.39 -1.55
CA SER A 489 0.43 36.75 -0.32
C SER A 489 0.76 35.70 0.74
N ALA A 490 1.62 36.02 1.70
CA ALA A 490 1.97 35.14 2.80
C ALA A 490 1.90 35.83 4.17
N THR A 491 1.88 35.04 5.25
CA THR A 491 2.11 35.58 6.61
C THR A 491 3.60 35.53 6.94
N GLU A 492 4.24 34.41 6.62
CA GLU A 492 5.64 34.13 6.94
C GLU A 492 6.42 33.70 5.70
N LEU A 493 7.67 34.19 5.62
CA LEU A 493 8.68 33.72 4.67
C LEU A 493 9.92 33.27 5.45
N VAL A 494 10.38 32.05 5.19
CA VAL A 494 11.59 31.47 5.76
C VAL A 494 12.52 31.02 4.64
N VAL A 495 13.73 31.54 4.59
CA VAL A 495 14.81 31.03 3.73
C VAL A 495 15.81 30.30 4.62
N ASP A 496 15.80 28.97 4.54
CA ASP A 496 16.54 28.06 5.41
C ASP A 496 17.55 27.26 4.59
N ASN A 497 18.83 27.69 4.60
CA ASN A 497 19.89 27.07 3.81
C ASN A 497 19.58 26.99 2.29
N GLY A 498 18.75 27.90 1.80
CA GLY A 498 18.36 28.02 0.39
C GLY A 498 18.62 29.42 -0.16
N THR A 499 18.36 29.62 -1.45
CA THR A 499 18.39 30.94 -2.11
C THR A 499 17.03 31.21 -2.72
N LEU A 500 16.39 32.34 -2.38
CA LEU A 500 15.17 32.80 -3.03
C LEU A 500 15.46 34.05 -3.86
N THR A 501 15.07 34.03 -5.14
CA THR A 501 14.97 35.24 -5.96
C THR A 501 13.50 35.58 -6.20
N TYR A 502 13.10 36.80 -5.81
CA TYR A 502 11.74 37.31 -5.97
C TYR A 502 11.72 38.69 -6.63
N ASN A 503 10.96 38.80 -7.72
CA ASN A 503 10.82 40.02 -8.51
C ASN A 503 9.47 40.67 -8.22
N GLY A 504 9.40 41.49 -7.19
CA GLY A 504 8.19 42.19 -6.81
C GLY A 504 8.25 42.76 -5.41
N ASN A 505 7.18 43.45 -5.03
CA ASN A 505 7.05 43.96 -3.68
C ASN A 505 6.62 42.85 -2.72
N ILE A 506 7.19 42.84 -1.52
CA ILE A 506 6.88 41.90 -0.44
C ILE A 506 6.17 42.67 0.68
N LYS A 507 5.07 42.13 1.21
CA LYS A 507 4.43 42.63 2.42
C LYS A 507 4.04 41.45 3.31
N LEU A 508 4.79 41.21 4.39
CA LEU A 508 4.66 40.02 5.24
C LEU A 508 4.68 40.38 6.73
N THR A 509 4.26 39.46 7.58
CA THR A 509 4.37 39.64 9.04
C THR A 509 5.78 39.31 9.52
N ASN A 510 6.30 38.15 9.11
CA ASN A 510 7.63 37.69 9.48
C ASN A 510 8.44 37.30 8.23
N ILE A 511 9.71 37.69 8.21
CA ILE A 511 10.72 37.25 7.25
C ILE A 511 11.91 36.73 8.04
N THR A 512 12.37 35.53 7.76
CA THR A 512 13.55 34.93 8.40
C THR A 512 14.50 34.38 7.35
N VAL A 513 15.76 34.78 7.39
CA VAL A 513 16.84 34.24 6.56
C VAL A 513 17.88 33.65 7.52
N LYS A 514 18.08 32.33 7.45
CA LYS A 514 18.86 31.58 8.43
C LYS A 514 19.69 30.46 7.79
N ASN A 515 20.59 29.87 8.58
CA ASN A 515 21.41 28.73 8.16
C ASN A 515 22.12 28.94 6.81
N LYS A 516 22.76 30.11 6.61
CA LYS A 516 23.41 30.52 5.35
C LYS A 516 22.47 30.72 4.15
N GLY A 517 21.17 30.84 4.38
CA GLY A 517 20.21 31.19 3.33
C GLY A 517 20.47 32.56 2.72
N SER A 518 19.99 32.77 1.49
CA SER A 518 20.09 34.02 0.74
C SER A 518 18.73 34.48 0.21
N LEU A 519 18.27 35.66 0.56
CA LEU A 519 17.05 36.27 0.02
C LEU A 519 17.43 37.42 -0.93
N ASN A 520 17.00 37.36 -2.19
CA ASN A 520 17.22 38.38 -3.22
C ASN A 520 15.89 38.95 -3.68
N VAL A 521 15.65 40.24 -3.45
CA VAL A 521 14.38 40.91 -3.76
C VAL A 521 14.60 42.10 -4.67
N SER A 522 14.00 42.08 -5.87
CA SER A 522 13.91 43.26 -6.74
C SER A 522 12.55 43.93 -6.57
N GLY A 523 12.37 44.63 -5.46
CA GLY A 523 11.18 45.37 -5.09
C GLY A 523 11.25 45.87 -3.65
N SER A 524 10.23 46.62 -3.23
CA SER A 524 10.12 47.10 -1.86
C SER A 524 9.68 45.98 -0.91
N VAL A 525 10.12 46.02 0.34
CA VAL A 525 9.79 45.06 1.39
C VAL A 525 9.08 45.78 2.53
N THR A 526 7.93 45.29 2.94
CA THR A 526 7.22 45.74 4.13
C THR A 526 7.11 44.59 5.12
N VAL A 527 7.53 44.81 6.36
CA VAL A 527 7.43 43.83 7.44
C VAL A 527 6.65 44.40 8.61
N THR A 528 5.71 43.62 9.16
CA THR A 528 4.87 44.12 10.27
C THR A 528 5.31 43.68 11.66
N LYS A 529 6.14 42.63 11.79
CA LYS A 529 6.59 42.13 13.10
C LYS A 529 8.08 41.86 13.17
N LEU A 530 8.63 41.00 12.30
CA LEU A 530 10.04 40.62 12.38
C LEU A 530 10.66 40.41 11.00
N LEU A 531 11.81 41.06 10.74
CA LEU A 531 12.74 40.64 9.69
C LEU A 531 14.05 40.23 10.37
N LEU A 532 14.36 38.94 10.35
CA LEU A 532 15.57 38.37 10.92
C LEU A 532 16.50 37.88 9.79
N VAL A 533 17.75 38.34 9.82
CA VAL A 533 18.85 37.82 9.01
C VAL A 533 19.91 37.33 9.97
N GLU A 534 20.02 36.02 10.15
CA GLU A 534 20.99 35.43 11.07
C GLU A 534 22.44 35.61 10.62
N SER A 535 23.39 35.45 11.55
CA SER A 535 24.82 35.43 11.24
C SER A 535 25.12 34.39 10.16
N GLY A 536 25.86 34.79 9.13
CA GLY A 536 26.18 33.97 7.96
C GLY A 536 25.09 33.88 6.87
N ALA A 537 23.88 34.39 7.10
CA ALA A 537 22.85 34.52 6.07
C ALA A 537 23.00 35.83 5.26
N THR A 538 22.35 35.90 4.09
CA THR A 538 22.42 37.05 3.18
C THR A 538 21.04 37.57 2.80
N PHE A 539 20.84 38.89 2.82
CA PHE A 539 19.64 39.53 2.31
C PHE A 539 20.01 40.68 1.37
N ASN A 540 19.66 40.55 0.09
CA ASN A 540 19.86 41.57 -0.93
C ASN A 540 18.50 42.13 -1.36
N VAL A 541 18.36 43.45 -1.36
CA VAL A 541 17.14 44.11 -1.80
C VAL A 541 17.46 45.32 -2.67
N THR A 542 16.69 45.49 -3.74
CA THR A 542 16.84 46.63 -4.66
C THR A 542 15.47 47.13 -5.11
N ALA A 543 15.17 48.41 -4.88
CA ALA A 543 13.87 48.99 -5.19
C ALA A 543 13.96 50.40 -5.78
N ASP A 544 12.88 50.80 -6.45
CA ASP A 544 12.60 52.17 -6.84
C ASP A 544 11.87 52.86 -5.66
N GLY A 545 12.56 53.76 -4.94
CA GLY A 545 11.97 54.46 -3.79
C GLY A 545 12.32 53.83 -2.44
N ASP A 546 11.46 54.05 -1.44
CA ASP A 546 11.66 53.52 -0.10
C ASP A 546 11.68 52.00 -0.11
N THR A 547 12.74 51.41 0.45
CA THR A 547 13.06 50.01 0.14
C THR A 547 12.59 49.02 1.19
N ILE A 548 12.86 49.26 2.47
CA ILE A 548 12.34 48.44 3.57
C ILE A 548 11.45 49.32 4.45
N SER A 549 10.19 48.96 4.63
CA SER A 549 9.26 49.59 5.55
C SER A 549 8.93 48.67 6.72
N VAL A 550 9.09 49.16 7.94
CA VAL A 550 8.83 48.42 9.17
C VAL A 550 7.61 49.01 9.83
N ALA A 551 6.55 48.21 9.96
CA ALA A 551 5.33 48.67 10.62
C ALA A 551 5.53 48.83 12.13
N ASP A 552 4.49 49.34 12.79
CA ASP A 552 4.50 49.71 14.20
C ASP A 552 4.97 48.57 15.10
N ASP A 553 5.89 48.90 16.02
CA ASP A 553 6.51 47.96 16.96
C ASP A 553 7.28 46.79 16.31
N GLY A 554 7.44 46.77 14.97
CA GLY A 554 8.20 45.77 14.25
C GLY A 554 9.72 45.85 14.50
N VAL A 555 10.42 44.73 14.32
CA VAL A 555 11.86 44.61 14.61
C VAL A 555 12.61 44.08 13.40
N LEU A 556 13.72 44.72 13.07
CA LEU A 556 14.74 44.20 12.15
C LEU A 556 15.91 43.70 12.97
N GLU A 557 16.27 42.44 12.80
CA GLU A 557 17.42 41.81 13.43
C GLU A 557 18.40 41.41 12.33
N LEU A 558 19.37 42.28 12.06
CA LEU A 558 20.22 42.22 10.86
C LEU A 558 21.61 41.72 11.25
N TYR A 559 21.73 40.47 11.68
CA TYR A 559 22.98 39.89 12.18
C TYR A 559 23.89 39.32 11.08
N GLY A 560 23.37 39.12 9.87
CA GLY A 560 24.12 38.62 8.71
C GLY A 560 24.58 39.71 7.74
N THR A 561 24.72 39.32 6.47
CA THR A 561 25.05 40.22 5.36
C THR A 561 23.78 40.82 4.77
N VAL A 562 23.67 42.14 4.69
CA VAL A 562 22.48 42.81 4.16
C VAL A 562 22.90 43.89 3.16
N ASN A 563 22.46 43.80 1.92
CA ASN A 563 22.75 44.79 0.90
C ASN A 563 21.45 45.45 0.43
N ILE A 564 21.37 46.76 0.58
CA ILE A 564 20.20 47.57 0.24
C ILE A 564 20.63 48.58 -0.81
N THR A 565 20.09 48.48 -2.02
CA THR A 565 20.54 49.29 -3.17
C THR A 565 19.37 50.04 -3.79
N SER A 566 19.52 51.36 -3.93
CA SER A 566 18.52 52.17 -4.63
C SER A 566 18.68 52.02 -6.14
N LYS A 567 17.56 51.87 -6.86
CA LYS A 567 17.54 52.03 -8.33
C LYS A 567 17.59 53.50 -8.76
N THR A 568 17.25 54.43 -7.86
CA THR A 568 17.24 55.88 -8.13
C THR A 568 18.06 56.64 -7.09
N LYS A 569 19.22 57.15 -7.51
CA LYS A 569 20.19 57.76 -6.61
C LYS A 569 19.63 58.97 -5.83
N GLY A 570 19.74 58.92 -4.50
CA GLY A 570 19.60 60.05 -3.59
C GLY A 570 18.18 60.58 -3.38
N LYS A 571 17.12 59.81 -3.65
CA LYS A 571 15.72 60.27 -3.61
C LYS A 571 14.80 59.53 -2.63
N ALA A 572 15.33 58.58 -1.86
CA ALA A 572 14.53 57.68 -1.04
C ALA A 572 15.25 57.29 0.25
N THR A 573 14.53 56.60 1.13
CA THR A 573 15.06 56.03 2.38
C THR A 573 15.23 54.52 2.25
N ALA A 574 16.40 54.00 2.64
CA ALA A 574 16.66 52.56 2.59
C ALA A 574 15.79 51.78 3.58
N ILE A 575 15.78 52.18 4.85
CA ILE A 575 14.92 51.59 5.89
C ILE A 575 14.05 52.66 6.56
N CYS A 576 12.75 52.52 6.38
CA CYS A 576 11.69 53.34 6.93
C CYS A 576 11.10 52.68 8.17
N LEU A 577 11.36 53.25 9.34
CA LEU A 577 10.78 52.84 10.61
C LEU A 577 9.46 53.58 10.87
N ARG A 578 8.39 52.84 11.14
CA ARG A 578 7.12 53.41 11.63
C ARG A 578 6.99 53.24 13.14
N ASN A 579 6.56 54.31 13.80
CA ASN A 579 6.34 54.36 15.25
C ASN A 579 7.52 53.79 16.07
N ASN A 580 7.27 52.77 16.90
CA ASN A 580 8.22 52.17 17.85
C ASN A 580 9.18 51.15 17.24
N SER A 581 9.16 50.97 15.92
CA SER A 581 9.96 49.94 15.28
C SER A 581 11.45 50.13 15.52
N SER A 582 12.19 49.03 15.43
CA SER A 582 13.61 49.01 15.77
C SER A 582 14.45 48.19 14.83
N ILE A 583 15.73 48.54 14.78
CA ILE A 583 16.78 47.82 14.06
C ILE A 583 17.79 47.39 15.12
N LYS A 584 18.18 46.13 15.11
CA LYS A 584 19.22 45.55 15.94
C LYS A 584 20.31 45.01 15.04
N VAL A 585 21.55 45.40 15.34
CA VAL A 585 22.76 44.89 14.68
C VAL A 585 23.67 44.28 15.73
N SER A 586 24.46 43.28 15.35
CA SER A 586 25.43 42.59 16.20
C SER A 586 26.85 42.82 15.67
N SER A 587 27.87 42.27 16.34
CA SER A 587 29.25 42.27 15.84
C SER A 587 29.44 41.55 14.50
N ASP A 588 28.50 40.67 14.15
CA ASP A 588 28.56 39.83 12.96
C ASP A 588 27.92 40.51 11.74
N SER A 589 27.12 41.56 11.96
CA SER A 589 26.43 42.31 10.93
C SER A 589 27.38 42.85 9.86
N ARG A 590 26.99 42.72 8.58
CA ARG A 590 27.66 43.35 7.42
C ARG A 590 26.62 43.98 6.51
N ILE A 591 26.25 45.22 6.83
CA ILE A 591 25.15 45.94 6.19
C ILE A 591 25.72 47.00 5.25
N THR A 592 25.37 46.94 3.96
CA THR A 592 25.74 47.94 2.96
C THR A 592 24.49 48.63 2.44
N VAL A 593 24.47 49.97 2.48
CA VAL A 593 23.36 50.78 1.99
C VAL A 593 23.87 51.72 0.89
N THR A 594 23.29 51.59 -0.30
CA THR A 594 23.84 52.20 -1.52
C THR A 594 22.88 53.21 -2.15
N ASP A 595 23.36 54.45 -2.33
CA ASP A 595 22.73 55.52 -3.14
C ASP A 595 21.33 56.01 -2.67
N TYR A 596 21.09 56.09 -1.35
CA TYR A 596 19.86 56.65 -0.76
C TYR A 596 20.03 58.09 -0.25
N GLU A 597 18.93 58.82 -0.06
CA GLU A 597 18.97 60.08 0.70
C GLU A 597 19.25 59.80 2.18
N TYR A 598 18.52 58.87 2.78
CA TYR A 598 18.72 58.41 4.16
C TYR A 598 18.95 56.91 4.19
N ALA A 599 19.97 56.43 4.91
CA ALA A 599 20.10 55.01 5.18
C ALA A 599 19.01 54.53 6.16
N PHE A 600 18.76 55.31 7.20
CA PHE A 600 17.69 55.04 8.18
C PHE A 600 16.79 56.26 8.41
N GLY A 601 15.49 56.10 8.21
CA GLY A 601 14.51 57.18 8.38
C GLY A 601 13.29 56.73 9.19
N LYS A 602 12.62 57.68 9.85
CA LYS A 602 11.29 57.46 10.42
C LYS A 602 10.29 58.34 9.69
N TRP A 603 9.15 57.76 9.34
CA TRP A 603 8.03 58.49 8.78
C TRP A 603 6.86 58.34 9.76
N VAL A 604 6.53 59.43 10.45
CA VAL A 604 5.43 59.49 11.41
C VAL A 604 4.17 59.87 10.65
N ASP A 605 3.03 59.29 11.02
CA ASP A 605 1.75 59.93 10.75
C ASP A 605 1.78 61.32 11.42
N ASN A 606 1.37 62.35 10.68
CA ASN A 606 1.69 63.78 10.87
C ASN A 606 1.20 64.45 12.18
N GLU A 607 1.03 63.74 13.30
CA GLU A 607 0.75 64.38 14.57
C GLU A 607 1.98 65.16 15.05
N LYS A 608 1.77 66.42 15.44
CA LYS A 608 2.80 67.30 16.02
C LYS A 608 2.41 67.65 17.45
N ASN A 609 3.39 67.78 18.32
CA ASN A 609 3.28 68.48 19.59
C ASN A 609 2.95 69.96 19.30
N GLU A 610 2.47 70.69 20.30
CA GLU A 610 2.14 72.13 20.17
C GLU A 610 3.33 73.00 19.75
N ASP A 611 4.56 72.53 20.00
CA ASP A 611 5.82 73.17 19.60
C ASP A 611 6.25 72.86 18.15
N GLY A 612 5.43 72.12 17.39
CA GLY A 612 5.70 71.73 16.01
C GLY A 612 6.64 70.53 15.85
N THR A 613 7.14 69.94 16.94
CA THR A 613 7.90 68.69 16.90
C THR A 613 6.96 67.51 16.63
N PRO A 614 7.37 66.45 15.91
CA PRO A 614 6.52 65.28 15.69
C PRO A 614 6.11 64.61 17.01
N LYS A 615 4.82 64.35 17.19
CA LYS A 615 4.24 63.66 18.35
C LYS A 615 4.36 62.15 18.14
N GLY A 616 5.13 61.48 18.99
CA GLY A 616 5.18 60.01 19.04
C GLY A 616 6.58 59.39 18.96
N ARG A 617 6.75 58.32 19.76
CA ARG A 617 7.73 57.21 19.77
C ARG A 617 8.83 57.24 18.68
N ASN A 618 10.11 57.30 19.07
CA ASN A 618 11.26 57.24 18.16
C ASN A 618 11.47 55.83 17.58
N GLY A 619 11.91 55.76 16.33
CA GLY A 619 12.52 54.53 15.81
C GLY A 619 13.84 54.29 16.53
N ASN A 620 14.20 53.03 16.80
CA ASN A 620 15.39 52.73 17.59
C ASN A 620 16.43 51.97 16.75
N LEU A 621 17.68 52.45 16.73
CA LEU A 621 18.82 51.73 16.18
C LEU A 621 19.69 51.24 17.34
N TYR A 622 19.70 49.93 17.57
CA TYR A 622 20.49 49.27 18.60
C TYR A 622 21.80 48.77 18.00
N ILE A 623 22.92 49.28 18.50
CA ILE A 623 24.29 48.91 18.08
C ILE A 623 25.06 48.30 19.27
N PRO A 624 26.04 47.41 19.03
CA PRO A 624 26.84 46.87 20.13
C PRO A 624 27.62 47.98 20.85
N SER A 625 27.67 47.91 22.17
CA SER A 625 28.32 48.91 23.04
C SER A 625 29.79 49.23 22.74
N THR A 626 30.51 48.35 22.03
CA THR A 626 31.91 48.58 21.64
C THR A 626 32.07 49.26 20.27
N PHE A 627 30.98 49.65 19.62
CA PHE A 627 30.95 50.28 18.31
C PHE A 627 30.39 51.70 18.40
N ALA A 628 30.84 52.57 17.50
CA ALA A 628 30.39 53.95 17.43
C ALA A 628 29.90 54.31 16.02
N ILE A 629 29.01 55.30 15.96
CA ILE A 629 28.66 55.94 14.69
C ILE A 629 29.76 56.94 14.35
N SER A 630 30.31 56.81 13.14
CA SER A 630 31.30 57.73 12.58
C SER A 630 30.83 58.11 11.18
N GLU A 631 30.36 59.35 11.03
CA GLU A 631 29.77 59.85 9.79
C GLU A 631 28.64 58.95 9.24
N LYS A 632 28.95 58.14 8.24
CA LYS A 632 28.02 57.23 7.54
C LYS A 632 28.30 55.76 7.82
N TYR A 633 29.00 55.47 8.91
CA TYR A 633 29.42 54.14 9.32
C TYR A 633 29.00 53.83 10.74
N VAL A 634 28.71 52.55 11.00
CA VAL A 634 28.81 51.95 12.35
C VAL A 634 30.03 51.08 12.33
N LYS A 635 31.08 51.45 13.08
CA LYS A 635 32.36 50.75 13.01
C LYS A 635 33.09 50.66 14.34
N LYS A 636 33.98 49.68 14.41
CA LYS A 636 35.01 49.51 15.43
C LYS A 636 36.29 49.14 14.72
N ASP A 637 37.34 49.92 14.92
CA ASP A 637 38.61 49.79 14.20
C ASP A 637 38.39 49.80 12.66
N GLU A 638 38.88 48.79 11.95
CA GLU A 638 38.71 48.64 10.48
C GLU A 638 37.43 47.87 10.09
N VAL A 639 36.60 47.46 11.06
CA VAL A 639 35.39 46.67 10.81
C VAL A 639 34.16 47.56 10.74
N ASN A 640 33.54 47.65 9.55
CA ASN A 640 32.26 48.31 9.34
C ASN A 640 31.11 47.30 9.53
N LEU A 641 30.24 47.53 10.51
CA LEU A 641 28.97 46.81 10.65
C LEU A 641 27.92 47.34 9.69
N VAL A 642 27.93 48.67 9.50
CA VAL A 642 27.08 49.38 8.55
C VAL A 642 27.95 50.31 7.74
N ASP A 643 27.86 50.22 6.42
CA ASP A 643 28.43 51.15 5.45
C ASP A 643 27.31 51.80 4.66
N ALA A 644 27.11 53.11 4.85
CA ALA A 644 26.18 53.92 4.07
C ALA A 644 26.91 55.11 3.42
N SER A 645 28.19 54.94 3.08
CA SER A 645 29.07 56.00 2.59
C SER A 645 28.55 56.74 1.35
N THR A 646 27.80 56.03 0.51
CA THR A 646 27.20 56.57 -0.73
C THR A 646 25.85 57.25 -0.50
N CYS A 647 25.24 57.11 0.68
CA CYS A 647 24.00 57.81 1.02
C CYS A 647 24.24 59.30 1.28
N THR A 648 23.23 60.16 1.14
CA THR A 648 23.35 61.58 1.52
C THR A 648 23.50 61.71 3.04
N TYR A 649 22.66 61.03 3.80
CA TYR A 649 22.62 61.04 5.27
C TYR A 649 22.61 59.61 5.85
N PHE A 650 23.28 59.43 6.98
CA PHE A 650 23.27 58.14 7.70
C PHE A 650 21.90 57.83 8.30
N TYR A 651 21.32 58.78 9.05
CA TYR A 651 19.95 58.69 9.53
C TYR A 651 19.31 60.07 9.67
N SER A 652 17.99 60.12 9.80
CA SER A 652 17.27 61.34 10.15
C SER A 652 17.37 61.63 11.65
N TYR A 653 18.23 62.58 12.02
CA TYR A 653 18.62 62.88 13.40
C TYR A 653 17.48 63.25 14.37
N TRP A 654 16.36 63.76 13.84
CA TRP A 654 15.19 64.17 14.63
C TRP A 654 14.24 63.01 14.95
N SER A 655 14.53 61.78 14.49
CA SER A 655 13.52 60.72 14.41
C SER A 655 14.02 59.32 14.81
N ILE A 656 15.33 59.10 14.81
CA ILE A 656 15.99 57.84 15.19
C ILE A 656 16.78 58.02 16.49
N SER A 657 16.52 57.16 17.47
CA SER A 657 17.30 57.05 18.70
C SER A 657 18.33 55.92 18.57
N VAL A 658 19.61 56.27 18.71
CA VAL A 658 20.70 55.30 18.71
C VAL A 658 20.96 54.84 20.15
N LYS A 659 21.01 53.53 20.37
CA LYS A 659 21.21 52.91 21.68
C LYS A 659 22.34 51.89 21.60
N SER A 660 23.28 51.98 22.54
CA SER A 660 24.25 50.91 22.78
C SER A 660 23.60 49.81 23.61
N VAL A 661 23.84 48.55 23.21
CA VAL A 661 23.41 47.34 23.94
C VAL A 661 24.57 46.38 24.19
#